data_AF-A0A181ZCI8-F1
#
_entry.id   AF-A0A181ZCI8-F1
#
_cell.length_a   1.000
_cell.length_b   1.000
_cell.length_c   1.000
_cell.angle_alpha   90.00
_cell.angle_beta   90.00
_cell.angle_gamma   90.00
#
_symmetry.space_group_name_H-M   'P 1'
#
loop_
_entity.id
_entity.type
_entity.pdbx_description
1 polymer ?
#
loop_
_entity_poly.entity_id
_entity_poly.type
_entity_poly.pdbx_seq_one_letter_code
_entity_poly.pdbx_strand_id
1 'polypeptide(L)'
;MARAGLRRLLGRPGSPEPATSAPDPTDGGETSLPVDTSLVTDAPRPGDGGFDVVVTVAESAYRDGAYLAAVAAARAAGAASVVVSAYDVHAGPTSVYPAVVDGDDHVAARATVAATWGGAVAAARPLLTSASVVVQDASVTVPVDGYGRLLRALGQEARVALAVVRTGDDVVASAGAVLPRATAPVASLLRGHPAEDAEVLDGVAVFAADEPCFATRTADLAAPVRTVDTRTAVARLTRDTADGADGDCVVVPLGRVYRTTALRERRYDTDAADALLAWGGRTDDTATAALGRLGFVPGVPSADQVGAPVALREPIVRAERGPGRLTLLDRGERLRWSIRIAAHPGPRGDDWGDTFFARDLAAALRSLGQEVVIDHRESHVRPFSEHLDDVALTLRGLDDTPVHPSATNVLWVISHPDLLTPAELARYDLRFAAGPAWASRTASSTGLPIAPLLQATDPARFHPGSQDPAYAGLDTAFVGKTRAVFRPVVRDAVAAGADMAVWGEGWEGLLPEGVHRGVFVPNDELPALYRSARVVLNDHWDDMARDGFLSNRLFDAAASGALVVTDPVPGVDELFHGAVRTYDSVEALQALVAGGEAATDEQRRVRGERIGAEHSFARRAAVLLDAVRSARAASAR
;
A
#
# COMPACT_ATOMS: atom_id res chain seq x y z
N MET A 1 38.24 -26.71 60.94
CA MET A 1 38.46 -25.37 61.53
C MET A 1 38.21 -24.36 60.40
N ALA A 2 36.98 -23.85 60.22
CA ALA A 2 36.35 -22.73 60.95
C ALA A 2 37.21 -21.46 60.85
N ARG A 3 36.78 -20.36 60.21
CA ARG A 3 35.67 -19.44 60.57
C ARG A 3 35.27 -18.62 59.33
N ALA A 4 34.00 -18.48 58.95
CA ALA A 4 32.94 -17.63 59.53
C ALA A 4 33.17 -16.11 59.29
N GLY A 5 32.22 -15.29 58.86
CA GLY A 5 30.78 -15.50 58.68
C GLY A 5 30.07 -14.29 58.07
N LEU A 6 28.89 -14.58 57.52
CA LEU A 6 27.86 -13.66 57.04
C LEU A 6 26.91 -13.29 58.21
N ARG A 7 26.45 -12.02 58.27
CA ARG A 7 25.18 -11.45 58.85
C ARG A 7 25.48 -10.09 59.51
N ARG A 8 24.97 -8.96 58.98
CA ARG A 8 23.61 -8.34 59.02
C ARG A 8 23.38 -7.46 60.26
N LEU A 9 22.62 -6.37 60.02
CA LEU A 9 21.94 -5.43 60.94
C LEU A 9 22.76 -4.15 61.26
N LEU A 10 22.27 -2.90 61.23
CA LEU A 10 20.96 -2.25 61.07
C LEU A 10 21.22 -0.74 60.85
N GLY A 11 20.32 -0.02 60.15
CA GLY A 11 20.26 1.44 60.21
C GLY A 11 19.61 2.12 59.01
N ARG A 12 18.27 2.19 58.98
CA ARG A 12 17.49 3.12 58.12
C ARG A 12 17.41 4.49 58.80
N PRO A 13 17.40 5.59 58.02
CA PRO A 13 16.67 6.79 58.40
C PRO A 13 15.57 7.14 57.39
N GLY A 14 14.34 7.29 57.91
CA GLY A 14 13.34 8.27 57.49
C GLY A 14 12.70 8.13 56.11
N SER A 15 11.59 7.39 56.03
CA SER A 15 10.54 7.68 55.05
C SER A 15 9.75 8.91 55.55
N PRO A 16 9.45 9.93 54.71
CA PRO A 16 8.45 10.91 55.08
C PRO A 16 7.07 10.25 55.03
N GLU A 17 6.24 10.54 56.03
CA GLU A 17 4.86 10.08 56.16
C GLU A 17 4.05 10.43 54.89
N PRO A 18 3.08 9.59 54.48
CA PRO A 18 2.11 10.00 53.48
C PRO A 18 1.24 11.10 54.11
N ALA A 19 1.33 12.31 53.57
CA ALA A 19 0.34 13.33 53.82
C ALA A 19 -1.02 12.77 53.42
N THR A 20 -1.90 12.61 54.40
CA THR A 20 -3.32 12.33 54.21
C THR A 20 -3.97 13.58 53.59
N SER A 21 -3.87 13.72 52.28
CA SER A 21 -4.79 14.57 51.55
C SER A 21 -6.17 13.91 51.65
N ALA A 22 -7.05 14.47 52.46
CA ALA A 22 -8.47 14.21 52.33
C ALA A 22 -8.87 14.47 50.86
N PRO A 23 -9.67 13.60 50.22
CA PRO A 23 -10.16 13.90 48.88
C PRO A 23 -11.00 15.17 48.94
N ASP A 24 -10.69 16.11 48.05
CA ASP A 24 -11.53 17.26 47.76
C ASP A 24 -12.88 16.73 47.24
N PRO A 25 -14.02 17.02 47.88
CA PRO A 25 -15.32 16.47 47.48
C PRO A 25 -15.89 17.14 46.22
N THR A 26 -15.07 17.85 45.44
CA THR A 26 -15.47 18.54 44.21
C THR A 26 -14.78 18.05 42.94
N ASP A 27 -13.96 17.00 43.02
CA ASP A 27 -13.50 16.28 41.83
C ASP A 27 -14.55 15.22 41.48
N GLY A 28 -15.41 15.52 40.52
CA GLY A 28 -16.44 14.61 40.01
C GLY A 28 -15.78 13.41 39.33
N GLY A 29 -15.35 12.42 40.11
CA GLY A 29 -14.71 11.22 39.59
C GLY A 29 -15.60 10.55 38.55
N GLU A 30 -15.06 10.36 37.35
CA GLU A 30 -15.71 9.59 36.29
C GLU A 30 -16.21 8.27 36.88
N THR A 31 -17.52 8.02 36.77
CA THR A 31 -18.11 6.80 37.31
C THR A 31 -17.61 5.61 36.48
N SER A 32 -16.75 4.78 37.07
CA SER A 32 -16.30 3.54 36.44
C SER A 32 -17.40 2.48 36.46
N LEU A 33 -17.67 1.88 35.31
CA LEU A 33 -18.68 0.85 35.10
C LEU A 33 -18.01 -0.51 34.89
N PRO A 34 -18.63 -1.62 35.35
CA PRO A 34 -18.09 -2.96 35.11
C PRO A 34 -18.09 -3.31 33.62
N VAL A 35 -17.12 -4.14 33.23
CA VAL A 35 -17.11 -4.73 31.88
C VAL A 35 -18.40 -5.50 31.63
N ASP A 36 -18.95 -5.29 30.45
CA ASP A 36 -20.20 -5.92 30.04
C ASP A 36 -19.93 -7.27 29.40
N THR A 37 -20.35 -8.32 30.08
CA THR A 37 -20.26 -9.69 29.61
C THR A 37 -21.56 -10.18 28.97
N SER A 38 -22.60 -9.34 28.90
CA SER A 38 -23.87 -9.66 28.29
C SER A 38 -23.79 -9.60 26.76
N LEU A 39 -24.58 -10.48 26.13
CA LEU A 39 -24.79 -10.50 24.69
C LEU A 39 -26.26 -10.13 24.42
N VAL A 40 -26.55 -8.83 24.38
CA VAL A 40 -27.88 -8.33 24.02
C VAL A 40 -28.10 -8.58 22.53
N THR A 41 -29.13 -9.35 22.18
CA THR A 41 -29.35 -9.83 20.80
C THR A 41 -30.63 -9.28 20.18
N ASP A 42 -31.19 -8.21 20.75
CA ASP A 42 -32.38 -7.55 20.22
C ASP A 42 -32.18 -7.24 18.73
N ALA A 43 -33.20 -7.56 17.94
CA ALA A 43 -33.16 -7.40 16.50
C ALA A 43 -33.15 -5.90 16.14
N PRO A 44 -32.40 -5.50 15.10
CA PRO A 44 -32.47 -4.14 14.58
C PRO A 44 -33.87 -3.85 14.02
N ARG A 45 -34.23 -2.56 13.92
CA ARG A 45 -35.50 -2.10 13.35
C ARG A 45 -35.25 -1.20 12.15
N PRO A 46 -34.84 -1.76 11.00
CA PRO A 46 -34.45 -0.97 9.85
C PRO A 46 -35.65 -0.31 9.16
N GLY A 47 -35.45 0.91 8.70
CA GLY A 47 -36.28 1.60 7.72
C GLY A 47 -35.85 1.30 6.28
N ASP A 48 -36.42 2.05 5.34
CA ASP A 48 -36.36 1.71 3.91
C ASP A 48 -35.14 2.29 3.16
N GLY A 49 -34.34 3.17 3.79
CA GLY A 49 -33.23 3.85 3.12
C GLY A 49 -32.04 4.17 4.02
N GLY A 50 -30.98 4.70 3.40
CA GLY A 50 -29.75 5.11 4.08
C GLY A 50 -28.89 3.93 4.54
N PHE A 51 -27.79 4.27 5.23
CA PHE A 51 -26.94 3.31 5.91
C PHE A 51 -26.45 3.86 7.24
N ASP A 52 -26.30 2.97 8.21
CA ASP A 52 -25.65 3.24 9.49
C ASP A 52 -24.22 2.67 9.48
N VAL A 53 -23.36 3.18 10.36
CA VAL A 53 -22.01 2.63 10.56
C VAL A 53 -21.82 2.25 12.03
N VAL A 54 -21.42 1.01 12.28
CA VAL A 54 -20.95 0.56 13.59
C VAL A 54 -19.44 0.64 13.60
N VAL A 55 -18.90 1.50 14.46
CA VAL A 55 -17.47 1.62 14.73
C VAL A 55 -17.15 0.87 16.01
N THR A 56 -16.63 -0.35 15.90
CA THR A 56 -16.07 -1.06 17.05
C THR A 56 -14.68 -0.51 17.37
N VAL A 57 -14.29 -0.49 18.64
CA VAL A 57 -12.98 0.04 19.03
C VAL A 57 -12.47 -0.61 20.30
N ALA A 58 -11.21 -1.05 20.31
CA ALA A 58 -10.58 -1.55 21.52
C ALA A 58 -10.54 -0.45 22.60
N GLU A 59 -10.78 -0.79 23.86
CA GLU A 59 -10.93 0.19 24.96
C GLU A 59 -9.78 1.19 25.04
N SER A 60 -8.53 0.74 24.95
CA SER A 60 -7.37 1.63 24.95
C SER A 60 -7.37 2.59 23.75
N ALA A 61 -7.72 2.10 22.56
CA ALA A 61 -7.81 2.91 21.35
C ALA A 61 -8.99 3.90 21.38
N TYR A 62 -10.06 3.56 22.09
CA TYR A 62 -11.17 4.47 22.35
C TYR A 62 -10.70 5.66 23.19
N ARG A 63 -9.92 5.40 24.26
CA ARG A 63 -9.36 6.45 25.11
C ARG A 63 -8.38 7.35 24.38
N ASP A 64 -7.63 6.79 23.45
CA ASP A 64 -6.70 7.54 22.60
C ASP A 64 -7.42 8.32 21.47
N GLY A 65 -8.74 8.19 21.33
CA GLY A 65 -9.53 8.86 20.29
C GLY A 65 -9.35 8.28 18.89
N ALA A 66 -8.76 7.09 18.74
CA ALA A 66 -8.43 6.50 17.44
C ALA A 66 -9.67 6.26 16.54
N TYR A 67 -10.84 6.09 17.15
CA TYR A 67 -12.11 5.89 16.44
C TYR A 67 -12.62 7.15 15.72
N LEU A 68 -12.17 8.34 16.12
CA LEU A 68 -12.67 9.61 15.58
C LEU A 68 -12.44 9.75 14.07
N ALA A 69 -11.33 9.22 13.56
CA ALA A 69 -11.05 9.21 12.12
C ALA A 69 -12.08 8.35 11.35
N ALA A 70 -12.46 7.19 11.90
CA ALA A 70 -13.50 6.34 11.30
C ALA A 70 -14.89 7.00 11.37
N VAL A 71 -15.21 7.67 12.47
CA VAL A 71 -16.46 8.45 12.61
C VAL A 71 -16.53 9.56 11.56
N ALA A 72 -15.46 10.36 11.43
CA ALA A 72 -15.40 11.44 10.45
C ALA A 72 -15.51 10.92 9.02
N ALA A 73 -14.84 9.81 8.68
CA ALA A 73 -14.93 9.19 7.36
C ALA A 73 -16.34 8.67 7.06
N ALA A 74 -16.99 8.02 8.02
CA ALA A 74 -18.37 7.54 7.89
C ALA A 74 -19.36 8.69 7.68
N ARG A 75 -19.21 9.80 8.43
CA ARG A 75 -20.04 11.00 8.25
C ARG A 75 -19.81 11.67 6.90
N ALA A 76 -18.56 11.81 6.48
CA ALA A 76 -18.22 12.32 5.16
C ALA A 76 -18.79 11.45 4.02
N ALA A 77 -18.91 10.13 4.24
CA ALA A 77 -19.53 9.19 3.32
C ALA A 77 -21.07 9.25 3.31
N GLY A 78 -21.69 10.03 4.21
CA GLY A 78 -23.14 10.20 4.28
C GLY A 78 -23.87 9.20 5.19
N ALA A 79 -23.20 8.61 6.18
CA ALA A 79 -23.84 7.75 7.17
C ALA A 79 -24.94 8.48 7.94
N ALA A 80 -26.14 7.88 8.02
CA ALA A 80 -27.27 8.45 8.74
C ALA A 80 -27.01 8.47 10.24
N SER A 81 -26.51 7.36 10.78
CA SER A 81 -26.02 7.25 12.15
C SER A 81 -24.65 6.59 12.20
N VAL A 82 -23.84 6.99 13.18
CA VAL A 82 -22.58 6.34 13.53
C VAL A 82 -22.65 5.90 14.98
N VAL A 83 -22.57 4.59 15.21
CA VAL A 83 -22.66 3.97 16.53
C VAL A 83 -21.27 3.49 16.94
N VAL A 84 -20.71 4.06 18.00
CA VAL A 84 -19.40 3.67 18.53
C VAL A 84 -19.60 2.66 19.66
N SER A 85 -18.90 1.53 19.60
CA SER A 85 -18.96 0.51 20.66
C SER A 85 -17.56 0.06 21.08
N ALA A 86 -17.20 0.38 22.32
CA ALA A 86 -15.92 -0.04 22.89
C ALA A 86 -15.95 -1.51 23.34
N TYR A 87 -14.83 -2.21 23.18
CA TYR A 87 -14.63 -3.57 23.68
C TYR A 87 -13.23 -3.79 24.26
N ASP A 88 -13.09 -4.78 25.13
CA ASP A 88 -11.79 -5.26 25.60
C ASP A 88 -11.80 -6.80 25.72
N VAL A 89 -11.17 -7.46 24.75
CA VAL A 89 -11.02 -8.94 24.72
C VAL A 89 -10.03 -9.48 25.76
N HIS A 90 -9.32 -8.60 26.46
CA HIS A 90 -8.40 -8.94 27.55
C HIS A 90 -9.00 -8.65 28.93
N ALA A 91 -10.21 -8.10 28.99
CA ALA A 91 -10.88 -7.78 30.25
C ALA A 91 -11.07 -9.03 31.12
N GLY A 92 -10.78 -8.87 32.42
CA GLY A 92 -11.18 -9.85 33.42
C GLY A 92 -12.62 -9.60 33.88
N PRO A 93 -13.28 -10.58 34.53
CA PRO A 93 -14.65 -10.42 35.04
C PRO A 93 -14.84 -9.26 36.02
N THR A 94 -13.75 -8.76 36.61
CA THR A 94 -13.75 -7.63 37.56
C THR A 94 -13.20 -6.34 36.95
N SER A 95 -12.94 -6.31 35.63
CA SER A 95 -12.51 -5.09 34.95
C SER A 95 -13.60 -4.02 35.06
N VAL A 96 -13.17 -2.78 35.29
CA VAL A 96 -14.03 -1.59 35.32
C VAL A 96 -13.38 -0.51 34.47
N TYR A 97 -14.20 0.26 33.75
CA TYR A 97 -13.74 1.30 32.84
C TYR A 97 -14.60 2.55 33.01
N PRO A 98 -14.08 3.75 32.75
CA PRO A 98 -14.93 4.94 32.64
C PRO A 98 -16.02 4.73 31.57
N ALA A 99 -17.13 5.48 31.68
CA ALA A 99 -18.21 5.34 30.71
C ALA A 99 -17.76 5.64 29.27
N VAL A 100 -18.34 4.90 28.33
CA VAL A 100 -18.37 5.26 26.90
C VAL A 100 -19.50 6.27 26.73
N VAL A 101 -19.25 7.36 26.01
CA VAL A 101 -20.17 8.50 25.95
C VAL A 101 -20.50 8.85 24.51
N ASP A 102 -21.66 9.47 24.32
CA ASP A 102 -22.02 10.06 23.03
C ASP A 102 -21.06 11.22 22.69
N GLY A 103 -20.91 11.49 21.40
CA GLY A 103 -20.25 12.69 20.90
C GLY A 103 -21.11 13.41 19.87
N ASP A 104 -20.61 14.53 19.35
CA ASP A 104 -21.37 15.36 18.42
C ASP A 104 -21.77 14.61 17.14
N ASP A 105 -20.89 13.73 16.67
CA ASP A 105 -21.04 12.99 15.41
C ASP A 105 -21.35 11.50 15.59
N HIS A 106 -21.52 11.00 16.81
CA HIS A 106 -21.76 9.58 17.06
C HIS A 106 -22.51 9.33 18.36
N VAL A 107 -23.16 8.17 18.43
CA VAL A 107 -23.80 7.68 19.66
C VAL A 107 -23.02 6.50 20.21
N ALA A 108 -22.87 6.43 21.53
CA ALA A 108 -22.33 5.26 22.21
C ALA A 108 -23.36 4.14 22.18
N ALA A 109 -22.94 2.93 21.78
CA ALA A 109 -23.83 1.77 21.75
C ALA A 109 -24.38 1.43 23.15
N ARG A 110 -23.57 1.68 24.18
CA ARG A 110 -23.89 1.60 25.61
C ARG A 110 -22.80 2.33 26.40
N ALA A 111 -23.07 2.64 27.66
CA ALA A 111 -22.07 3.28 28.53
C ALA A 111 -20.94 2.33 28.99
N THR A 112 -21.15 1.01 28.91
CA THR A 112 -20.19 -0.01 29.35
C THR A 112 -19.28 -0.49 28.21
N VAL A 113 -18.07 -0.97 28.55
CA VAL A 113 -17.16 -1.62 27.59
C VAL A 113 -17.55 -3.10 27.46
N ALA A 114 -17.71 -3.61 26.24
CA ALA A 114 -18.03 -5.02 26.02
C ALA A 114 -16.80 -5.93 26.23
N ALA A 115 -16.99 -7.11 26.83
CA ALA A 115 -15.89 -8.07 27.03
C ALA A 115 -15.44 -8.78 25.74
N THR A 116 -16.16 -8.61 24.63
CA THR A 116 -15.89 -9.25 23.33
C THR A 116 -16.24 -8.30 22.20
N TRP A 117 -15.60 -8.46 21.04
CA TRP A 117 -15.98 -7.74 19.83
C TRP A 117 -17.43 -8.05 19.41
N GLY A 118 -17.84 -9.33 19.49
CA GLY A 118 -19.23 -9.72 19.22
C GLY A 118 -20.23 -9.05 20.16
N GLY A 119 -19.88 -8.88 21.44
CA GLY A 119 -20.66 -8.12 22.43
C GLY A 119 -20.82 -6.65 22.08
N ALA A 120 -19.79 -6.02 21.51
CA ALA A 120 -19.83 -4.65 21.02
C ALA A 120 -20.74 -4.51 19.80
N VAL A 121 -20.67 -5.41 18.83
CA VAL A 121 -21.62 -5.41 17.70
C VAL A 121 -23.06 -5.63 18.19
N ALA A 122 -23.26 -6.57 19.13
CA ALA A 122 -24.55 -6.82 19.77
C ALA A 122 -25.14 -5.55 20.43
N ALA A 123 -24.30 -4.73 21.08
CA ALA A 123 -24.69 -3.44 21.65
C ALA A 123 -25.28 -2.48 20.63
N ALA A 124 -24.70 -2.45 19.43
CA ALA A 124 -25.07 -1.49 18.42
C ALA A 124 -26.36 -1.86 17.68
N ARG A 125 -26.67 -3.17 17.56
CA ARG A 125 -27.81 -3.69 16.79
C ARG A 125 -29.15 -2.99 17.07
N PRO A 126 -29.57 -2.73 18.33
CA PRO A 126 -30.86 -2.11 18.62
C PRO A 126 -30.95 -0.65 18.17
N LEU A 127 -29.81 0.00 17.94
CA LEU A 127 -29.71 1.40 17.51
C LEU A 127 -29.68 1.55 15.98
N LEU A 128 -29.62 0.44 15.23
CA LEU A 128 -29.59 0.47 13.78
C LEU A 128 -31.01 0.68 13.22
N THR A 129 -31.15 1.72 12.41
CA THR A 129 -32.42 2.20 11.86
C THR A 129 -32.39 2.38 10.34
N SER A 130 -31.22 2.37 9.72
CA SER A 130 -31.09 2.44 8.26
C SER A 130 -31.26 1.08 7.58
N ALA A 131 -31.53 1.09 6.28
CA ALA A 131 -31.73 -0.14 5.48
C ALA A 131 -30.48 -1.04 5.43
N SER A 132 -29.29 -0.44 5.44
CA SER A 132 -28.00 -1.14 5.42
C SER A 132 -27.10 -0.69 6.56
N VAL A 133 -26.11 -1.50 6.88
CA VAL A 133 -25.12 -1.22 7.91
C VAL A 133 -23.73 -1.58 7.40
N VAL A 134 -22.75 -0.72 7.71
CA VAL A 134 -21.33 -1.03 7.61
C VAL A 134 -20.78 -1.27 9.01
N VAL A 135 -20.12 -2.39 9.23
CA VAL A 135 -19.39 -2.68 10.46
C VAL A 135 -17.90 -2.51 10.17
N GLN A 136 -17.25 -1.63 10.92
CA GLN A 136 -15.83 -1.33 10.80
C GLN A 136 -15.20 -1.24 12.18
N ASP A 137 -14.07 -1.90 12.38
CA ASP A 137 -13.25 -1.64 13.55
C ASP A 137 -12.35 -0.42 13.36
N ALA A 138 -12.17 0.39 14.40
CA ALA A 138 -11.27 1.55 14.40
C ALA A 138 -9.80 1.19 14.11
N SER A 139 -9.41 -0.08 14.28
CA SER A 139 -8.10 -0.57 13.85
C SER A 139 -7.98 -0.77 12.33
N VAL A 140 -9.04 -0.58 11.55
CA VAL A 140 -9.05 -0.65 10.09
C VAL A 140 -9.38 0.72 9.52
N THR A 141 -8.45 1.32 8.77
CA THR A 141 -8.69 2.59 8.07
C THR A 141 -9.35 2.32 6.72
N VAL A 142 -10.45 3.01 6.42
CA VAL A 142 -11.24 2.83 5.18
C VAL A 142 -11.36 4.20 4.49
N PRO A 143 -11.15 4.29 3.16
CA PRO A 143 -11.34 5.54 2.44
C PRO A 143 -12.83 5.91 2.33
N VAL A 144 -13.14 7.20 2.25
CA VAL A 144 -14.53 7.71 2.29
C VAL A 144 -15.41 7.14 1.17
N ASP A 145 -14.87 6.98 -0.03
CA ASP A 145 -15.58 6.36 -1.15
C ASP A 145 -15.77 4.84 -0.99
N GLY A 146 -14.99 4.23 -0.10
CA GLY A 146 -15.02 2.79 0.23
C GLY A 146 -16.36 2.34 0.80
N TYR A 147 -16.99 3.14 1.67
CA TYR A 147 -18.33 2.83 2.22
C TYR A 147 -19.36 2.64 1.11
N GLY A 148 -19.41 3.59 0.17
CA GLY A 148 -20.34 3.52 -0.95
C GLY A 148 -20.07 2.33 -1.87
N ARG A 149 -18.81 1.91 -2.03
CA ARG A 149 -18.45 0.72 -2.83
C ARG A 149 -18.89 -0.58 -2.15
N LEU A 150 -18.70 -0.73 -0.83
CA LEU A 150 -19.22 -1.89 -0.08
C LEU A 150 -20.73 -2.01 -0.21
N LEU A 151 -21.45 -0.90 0.01
CA LEU A 151 -22.91 -0.88 -0.05
C LEU A 151 -23.44 -1.20 -1.45
N ARG A 152 -22.79 -0.71 -2.51
CA ARG A 152 -23.17 -1.01 -3.91
C ARG A 152 -22.95 -2.47 -4.31
N ALA A 153 -22.08 -3.19 -3.62
CA ALA A 153 -21.86 -4.61 -3.88
C ALA A 153 -22.98 -5.51 -3.33
N LEU A 154 -23.82 -5.00 -2.42
CA LEU A 154 -24.96 -5.74 -1.88
C LEU A 154 -26.04 -5.95 -2.96
N GLY A 155 -26.57 -7.17 -3.03
CA GLY A 155 -27.53 -7.56 -4.06
C GLY A 155 -28.42 -8.73 -3.66
N GLN A 156 -28.95 -9.44 -4.66
CA GLN A 156 -29.77 -10.63 -4.43
C GLN A 156 -28.96 -11.80 -3.89
N GLU A 157 -27.77 -12.04 -4.46
CA GLU A 157 -26.88 -13.13 -4.06
C GLU A 157 -25.83 -12.62 -3.05
N ALA A 158 -25.20 -11.46 -3.31
CA ALA A 158 -24.25 -10.85 -2.39
C ALA A 158 -24.96 -10.25 -1.16
N ARG A 159 -24.95 -10.97 -0.04
CA ARG A 159 -25.58 -10.56 1.23
C ARG A 159 -24.61 -9.87 2.18
N VAL A 160 -23.33 -10.21 2.08
CA VAL A 160 -22.25 -9.54 2.81
C VAL A 160 -21.20 -9.10 1.81
N ALA A 161 -20.81 -7.82 1.86
CA ALA A 161 -19.69 -7.30 1.09
C ALA A 161 -18.54 -6.98 2.05
N LEU A 162 -17.36 -7.56 1.87
CA LEU A 162 -16.21 -7.37 2.76
C LEU A 162 -15.04 -6.70 2.05
N ALA A 163 -14.32 -5.85 2.78
CA ALA A 163 -13.12 -5.20 2.25
C ALA A 163 -11.94 -6.17 2.21
N VAL A 164 -11.08 -6.01 1.20
CA VAL A 164 -9.70 -6.53 1.27
C VAL A 164 -8.92 -5.64 2.24
N VAL A 165 -8.38 -6.22 3.31
CA VAL A 165 -7.57 -5.49 4.30
C VAL A 165 -6.09 -5.78 4.07
N ARG A 166 -5.25 -4.75 4.16
CA ARG A 166 -3.79 -4.79 3.97
C ARG A 166 -3.05 -4.53 5.28
N THR A 167 -1.81 -5.00 5.38
CA THR A 167 -0.87 -4.63 6.44
C THR A 167 -0.20 -3.29 6.13
N GLY A 168 0.51 -2.71 7.12
CA GLY A 168 1.29 -1.49 6.92
C GLY A 168 2.41 -1.62 5.87
N ASP A 169 2.78 -2.86 5.52
CA ASP A 169 3.77 -3.18 4.50
C ASP A 169 3.13 -3.33 3.09
N ASP A 170 1.85 -2.96 2.92
CA ASP A 170 1.08 -3.01 1.66
C ASP A 170 0.86 -4.41 1.04
N VAL A 171 1.04 -5.46 1.85
CA VAL A 171 0.59 -6.82 1.50
C VAL A 171 -0.80 -7.08 2.07
N VAL A 172 -1.55 -7.99 1.45
CA VAL A 172 -2.87 -8.41 1.90
C VAL A 172 -2.78 -9.05 3.29
N ALA A 173 -3.49 -8.49 4.25
CA ALA A 173 -3.73 -9.12 5.54
C ALA A 173 -4.79 -10.22 5.38
N SER A 174 -5.91 -9.88 4.72
CA SER A 174 -6.93 -10.83 4.30
C SER A 174 -7.78 -10.31 3.13
N ALA A 175 -8.13 -11.21 2.22
CA ALA A 175 -9.16 -11.02 1.20
C ALA A 175 -10.44 -11.81 1.53
N GLY A 176 -10.65 -12.18 2.79
CA GLY A 176 -11.77 -13.00 3.27
C GLY A 176 -11.32 -14.28 3.96
N ALA A 177 -12.26 -14.92 4.63
CA ALA A 177 -12.06 -16.16 5.35
C ALA A 177 -12.06 -17.38 4.42
N VAL A 178 -11.28 -18.38 4.77
CA VAL A 178 -11.32 -19.74 4.21
C VAL A 178 -11.58 -20.71 5.35
N LEU A 179 -12.48 -21.68 5.14
CA LEU A 179 -12.68 -22.79 6.07
C LEU A 179 -11.84 -24.00 5.62
N PRO A 180 -10.62 -24.20 6.14
CA PRO A 180 -9.72 -25.25 5.65
C PRO A 180 -10.23 -26.66 5.95
N ARG A 181 -11.00 -26.82 7.04
CA ARG A 181 -11.68 -28.07 7.42
C ARG A 181 -12.86 -27.73 8.34
N ALA A 182 -13.87 -28.61 8.35
CA ALA A 182 -15.00 -28.49 9.27
C ALA A 182 -14.52 -28.30 10.72
N THR A 183 -15.19 -27.43 11.47
CA THR A 183 -14.90 -27.07 12.88
C THR A 183 -13.52 -26.43 13.17
N ALA A 184 -12.70 -26.14 12.16
CA ALA A 184 -11.43 -25.44 12.38
C ALA A 184 -11.58 -23.92 12.31
N PRO A 185 -10.71 -23.17 13.00
CA PRO A 185 -10.58 -21.73 12.80
C PRO A 185 -10.39 -21.41 11.32
N VAL A 186 -10.94 -20.27 10.89
CA VAL A 186 -10.76 -19.82 9.51
C VAL A 186 -9.33 -19.34 9.27
N ALA A 187 -8.87 -19.50 8.03
CA ALA A 187 -7.64 -18.92 7.53
C ALA A 187 -7.93 -17.65 6.71
N SER A 188 -6.96 -16.74 6.64
CA SER A 188 -7.06 -15.55 5.80
C SER A 188 -6.66 -15.87 4.35
N LEU A 189 -7.58 -15.65 3.40
CA LEU A 189 -7.35 -15.78 1.97
C LEU A 189 -6.32 -14.74 1.50
N LEU A 190 -5.37 -15.15 0.67
CA LEU A 190 -4.30 -14.31 0.12
C LEU A 190 -3.41 -13.61 1.16
N ARG A 191 -3.34 -14.10 2.40
CA ARG A 191 -2.45 -13.52 3.41
C ARG A 191 -1.00 -13.42 2.91
N GLY A 192 -0.43 -12.23 2.96
CA GLY A 192 0.94 -11.93 2.52
C GLY A 192 1.13 -11.90 1.00
N HIS A 193 0.05 -11.92 0.22
CA HIS A 193 0.10 -11.65 -1.21
C HIS A 193 0.16 -10.14 -1.49
N PRO A 194 0.70 -9.72 -2.64
CA PRO A 194 0.64 -8.35 -3.09
C PRO A 194 -0.81 -7.91 -3.37
N ALA A 195 -1.06 -6.62 -3.25
CA ALA A 195 -2.39 -6.03 -3.43
C ALA A 195 -3.06 -6.39 -4.76
N GLU A 196 -2.27 -6.44 -5.85
CA GLU A 196 -2.77 -6.73 -7.20
C GLU A 196 -3.40 -8.11 -7.33
N ASP A 197 -3.02 -9.08 -6.49
CA ASP A 197 -3.67 -10.39 -6.46
C ASP A 197 -5.09 -10.30 -5.88
N ALA A 198 -5.34 -9.36 -4.97
CA ALA A 198 -6.67 -9.19 -4.40
C ALA A 198 -7.60 -8.35 -5.29
N GLU A 199 -7.05 -7.43 -6.10
CA GLU A 199 -7.85 -6.59 -7.02
C GLU A 199 -8.65 -7.42 -8.04
N VAL A 200 -8.15 -8.59 -8.45
CA VAL A 200 -8.87 -9.48 -9.38
C VAL A 200 -10.00 -10.28 -8.72
N LEU A 201 -10.14 -10.19 -7.39
CA LEU A 201 -11.19 -10.87 -6.63
C LEU A 201 -12.46 -10.02 -6.45
N ASP A 202 -12.58 -8.87 -7.11
CA ASP A 202 -13.79 -8.03 -7.02
C ASP A 202 -15.06 -8.82 -7.37
N GLY A 203 -16.00 -8.85 -6.43
CA GLY A 203 -17.26 -9.60 -6.52
C GLY A 203 -17.13 -11.12 -6.37
N VAL A 204 -15.94 -11.65 -6.10
CA VAL A 204 -15.76 -13.10 -5.90
C VAL A 204 -16.33 -13.52 -4.54
N ALA A 205 -17.11 -14.60 -4.56
CA ALA A 205 -17.61 -15.21 -3.33
C ALA A 205 -16.48 -15.86 -2.51
N VAL A 206 -16.53 -15.65 -1.21
CA VAL A 206 -15.63 -16.26 -0.21
C VAL A 206 -16.48 -16.84 0.93
N PHE A 207 -15.86 -17.66 1.77
CA PHE A 207 -16.59 -18.32 2.85
C PHE A 207 -17.23 -17.30 3.79
N ALA A 208 -16.44 -16.38 4.34
CA ALA A 208 -16.88 -15.33 5.27
C ALA A 208 -15.91 -14.13 5.23
N ALA A 209 -16.14 -13.10 6.04
CA ALA A 209 -15.09 -12.15 6.39
C ALA A 209 -14.31 -12.65 7.62
N ASP A 210 -13.05 -12.28 7.77
CA ASP A 210 -12.23 -12.56 8.94
C ASP A 210 -11.52 -11.31 9.48
N GLU A 211 -11.75 -10.17 8.85
CA GLU A 211 -11.38 -8.83 9.29
C GLU A 211 -12.66 -7.99 9.48
N PRO A 212 -12.74 -7.16 10.54
CA PRO A 212 -13.96 -6.44 10.91
C PRO A 212 -14.19 -5.20 10.03
N CYS A 213 -14.43 -5.41 8.74
CA CYS A 213 -14.74 -4.37 7.76
C CYS A 213 -15.64 -4.92 6.65
N PHE A 214 -16.95 -4.84 6.84
CA PHE A 214 -17.95 -5.37 5.90
C PHE A 214 -19.26 -4.59 5.94
N ALA A 215 -20.08 -4.74 4.90
CA ALA A 215 -21.44 -4.22 4.82
C ALA A 215 -22.46 -5.35 4.65
N THR A 216 -23.68 -5.11 5.12
CA THR A 216 -24.85 -5.98 4.91
C THR A 216 -26.14 -5.16 4.99
N ARG A 217 -27.27 -5.75 4.57
CA ARG A 217 -28.58 -5.19 4.91
C ARG A 217 -28.81 -5.33 6.40
N THR A 218 -29.28 -4.27 7.04
CA THR A 218 -29.48 -4.24 8.50
C THR A 218 -30.44 -5.34 8.96
N ALA A 219 -31.46 -5.65 8.17
CA ALA A 219 -32.42 -6.72 8.44
C ALA A 219 -31.80 -8.12 8.45
N ASP A 220 -30.71 -8.33 7.70
CA ASP A 220 -30.04 -9.63 7.55
C ASP A 220 -28.97 -9.84 8.63
N LEU A 221 -28.53 -8.78 9.33
CA LEU A 221 -27.42 -8.84 10.29
C LEU A 221 -27.71 -9.83 11.43
N ALA A 222 -27.01 -10.96 11.39
CA ALA A 222 -27.19 -12.06 12.33
C ALA A 222 -26.81 -11.67 13.78
N ALA A 223 -27.16 -12.54 14.73
CA ALA A 223 -26.71 -12.40 16.11
C ALA A 223 -25.21 -12.74 16.19
N PRO A 224 -24.37 -11.87 16.79
CA PRO A 224 -22.96 -12.17 16.97
C PRO A 224 -22.75 -13.28 18.00
N VAL A 225 -21.59 -13.92 17.96
CA VAL A 225 -21.17 -14.92 18.97
C VAL A 225 -20.31 -14.28 20.05
N ARG A 226 -20.41 -14.79 21.28
CA ARG A 226 -19.70 -14.26 22.45
C ARG A 226 -18.33 -14.94 22.58
N THR A 227 -17.32 -14.48 21.85
CA THR A 227 -15.95 -15.01 21.96
C THR A 227 -14.93 -13.88 22.02
N VAL A 228 -13.82 -14.10 22.73
CA VAL A 228 -12.65 -13.20 22.72
C VAL A 228 -11.81 -13.34 21.44
N ASP A 229 -12.06 -14.35 20.61
CA ASP A 229 -11.47 -14.54 19.28
C ASP A 229 -12.26 -13.71 18.25
N THR A 230 -11.81 -12.48 18.02
CA THR A 230 -12.47 -11.53 17.10
C THR A 230 -12.53 -12.08 15.69
N ARG A 231 -11.51 -12.79 15.21
CA ARG A 231 -11.56 -13.45 13.91
C ARG A 231 -12.72 -14.44 13.80
N THR A 232 -12.87 -15.36 14.76
CA THR A 232 -14.03 -16.27 14.79
C THR A 232 -15.34 -15.50 14.92
N ALA A 233 -15.39 -14.44 15.73
CA ALA A 233 -16.60 -13.62 15.88
C ALA A 233 -17.04 -12.98 14.55
N VAL A 234 -16.11 -12.40 13.79
CA VAL A 234 -16.36 -11.79 12.47
C VAL A 234 -16.79 -12.85 11.45
N ALA A 235 -16.08 -13.97 11.40
CA ALA A 235 -16.37 -15.05 10.45
C ALA A 235 -17.73 -15.70 10.70
N ARG A 236 -18.08 -15.94 11.96
CA ARG A 236 -19.40 -16.44 12.34
C ARG A 236 -20.49 -15.43 11.99
N LEU A 237 -20.33 -14.17 12.40
CA LEU A 237 -21.34 -13.13 12.15
C LEU A 237 -21.62 -12.97 10.65
N THR A 238 -20.58 -12.86 9.83
CA THR A 238 -20.74 -12.65 8.39
C THR A 238 -21.27 -13.89 7.68
N ARG A 239 -20.81 -15.09 8.02
CA ARG A 239 -21.36 -16.32 7.44
C ARG A 239 -22.82 -16.54 7.81
N ASP A 240 -23.17 -16.35 9.08
CA ASP A 240 -24.53 -16.52 9.57
C ASP A 240 -25.48 -15.47 8.99
N THR A 241 -24.98 -14.24 8.77
CA THR A 241 -25.71 -13.17 8.06
C THR A 241 -26.03 -13.58 6.62
N ALA A 242 -25.03 -14.09 5.89
CA ALA A 242 -25.23 -14.51 4.50
C ALA A 242 -26.13 -15.75 4.40
N ASP A 243 -25.99 -16.73 5.30
CA ASP A 243 -26.85 -17.92 5.34
C ASP A 243 -28.30 -17.60 5.69
N GLY A 244 -28.51 -16.72 6.67
CA GLY A 244 -29.85 -16.33 7.10
C GLY A 244 -30.66 -15.65 6.00
N ALA A 245 -29.97 -15.08 5.00
CA ALA A 245 -30.55 -14.42 3.84
C ALA A 245 -30.36 -15.20 2.52
N ASP A 246 -29.97 -16.47 2.60
CA ASP A 246 -29.75 -17.40 1.48
C ASP A 246 -28.86 -16.80 0.38
N GLY A 247 -27.64 -16.38 0.75
CA GLY A 247 -26.67 -15.81 -0.19
C GLY A 247 -25.22 -15.87 0.28
N ASP A 248 -24.38 -15.02 -0.32
CA ASP A 248 -22.93 -15.11 -0.26
C ASP A 248 -22.25 -13.91 0.40
N CYS A 249 -21.02 -14.18 0.86
CA CYS A 249 -20.05 -13.16 1.23
C CYS A 249 -19.17 -12.88 0.00
N VAL A 250 -19.08 -11.63 -0.44
CA VAL A 250 -18.28 -11.24 -1.62
C VAL A 250 -17.17 -10.26 -1.25
N VAL A 251 -16.04 -10.37 -1.94
CA VAL A 251 -14.88 -9.51 -1.76
C VAL A 251 -15.04 -8.22 -2.54
N VAL A 252 -14.68 -7.09 -1.93
CA VAL A 252 -14.65 -5.78 -2.56
C VAL A 252 -13.28 -5.13 -2.31
N PRO A 253 -12.38 -5.11 -3.31
CA PRO A 253 -11.09 -4.43 -3.21
C PRO A 253 -11.28 -2.91 -3.17
N LEU A 254 -11.23 -2.31 -1.98
CA LEU A 254 -11.43 -0.87 -1.77
C LEU A 254 -10.13 -0.05 -1.96
N GLY A 255 -9.07 -0.66 -2.47
CA GLY A 255 -7.74 -0.06 -2.52
C GLY A 255 -7.11 -0.01 -1.13
N ARG A 256 -6.99 1.19 -0.56
CA ARG A 256 -6.19 1.48 0.64
C ARG A 256 -6.93 1.25 1.94
N VAL A 257 -7.23 0.00 2.23
CA VAL A 257 -7.77 -0.40 3.54
C VAL A 257 -6.67 -1.04 4.34
N TYR A 258 -6.21 -0.34 5.38
CA TYR A 258 -5.05 -0.75 6.18
C TYR A 258 -5.45 -1.05 7.61
N ARG A 259 -4.94 -2.16 8.13
CA ARG A 259 -4.92 -2.39 9.57
C ARG A 259 -3.83 -1.52 10.22
N THR A 260 -4.18 -0.82 11.28
CA THR A 260 -3.22 -0.04 12.10
C THR A 260 -2.63 -0.86 13.24
N THR A 261 -3.31 -1.96 13.62
CA THR A 261 -2.86 -2.87 14.68
C THR A 261 -2.93 -4.33 14.21
N ALA A 262 -1.92 -5.13 14.56
CA ALA A 262 -1.93 -6.56 14.31
C ALA A 262 -2.92 -7.27 15.24
N LEU A 263 -3.84 -8.04 14.67
CA LEU A 263 -4.79 -8.90 15.39
C LEU A 263 -3.99 -10.08 15.93
N ARG A 264 -3.54 -9.94 17.18
CA ARG A 264 -2.74 -10.95 17.90
C ARG A 264 -3.63 -11.62 18.92
N GLU A 265 -4.47 -12.54 18.46
CA GLU A 265 -5.38 -13.26 19.33
C GLU A 265 -4.62 -14.35 20.09
N ARG A 266 -4.49 -14.14 21.40
CA ARG A 266 -3.67 -14.97 22.30
C ARG A 266 -4.48 -16.08 22.99
N ARG A 267 -5.80 -16.15 22.76
CA ARG A 267 -6.72 -17.02 23.51
C ARG A 267 -7.86 -17.46 22.61
N TYR A 268 -7.86 -18.72 22.24
CA TYR A 268 -9.03 -19.39 21.70
C TYR A 268 -9.83 -19.92 22.89
N ASP A 269 -11.01 -19.34 23.13
CA ASP A 269 -11.87 -19.68 24.26
C ASP A 269 -12.87 -20.81 23.90
N THR A 270 -13.55 -21.33 24.92
CA THR A 270 -14.56 -22.38 24.74
C THR A 270 -15.71 -21.90 23.85
N ASP A 271 -16.09 -20.62 23.95
CA ASP A 271 -17.16 -20.05 23.14
C ASP A 271 -16.80 -20.02 21.64
N ALA A 272 -15.52 -19.76 21.28
CA ALA A 272 -15.05 -19.91 19.91
C ALA A 272 -15.18 -21.36 19.44
N ALA A 273 -14.74 -22.32 20.28
CA ALA A 273 -14.82 -23.75 19.96
C ALA A 273 -16.26 -24.19 19.69
N ASP A 274 -17.20 -23.78 20.55
CA ASP A 274 -18.62 -24.09 20.42
C ASP A 274 -19.22 -23.43 19.17
N ALA A 275 -18.85 -22.18 18.87
CA ALA A 275 -19.32 -21.49 17.67
C ALA A 275 -18.87 -22.19 16.38
N LEU A 276 -17.68 -22.81 16.35
CA LEU A 276 -17.19 -23.54 15.19
C LEU A 276 -17.87 -24.91 14.98
N LEU A 277 -18.50 -25.49 16.02
CA LEU A 277 -19.25 -26.73 15.87
C LEU A 277 -20.44 -26.60 14.90
N ALA A 278 -20.97 -25.38 14.73
CA ALA A 278 -22.00 -25.09 13.74
C ALA A 278 -21.52 -25.30 12.29
N TRP A 279 -20.23 -25.47 12.03
CA TRP A 279 -19.66 -25.84 10.73
C TRP A 279 -19.24 -27.31 10.64
N GLY A 280 -19.72 -28.18 11.54
CA GLY A 280 -19.34 -29.61 11.58
C GLY A 280 -19.62 -30.40 10.30
N GLY A 281 -20.63 -29.99 9.52
CA GLY A 281 -20.97 -30.61 8.22
C GLY A 281 -20.63 -29.74 7.01
N ARG A 282 -19.88 -28.65 7.20
CA ARG A 282 -19.68 -27.64 6.16
C ARG A 282 -18.36 -27.82 5.43
N THR A 283 -18.39 -27.56 4.13
CA THR A 283 -17.21 -27.49 3.24
C THR A 283 -17.11 -26.10 2.65
N ASP A 284 -15.91 -25.75 2.21
CA ASP A 284 -15.62 -24.48 1.56
C ASP A 284 -14.88 -24.72 0.24
N ASP A 285 -15.60 -24.50 -0.87
CA ASP A 285 -15.06 -24.57 -2.23
C ASP A 285 -14.72 -23.18 -2.78
N THR A 286 -15.05 -22.11 -2.04
CA THR A 286 -14.88 -20.72 -2.49
C THR A 286 -13.42 -20.34 -2.62
N ALA A 287 -12.56 -20.82 -1.72
CA ALA A 287 -11.11 -20.59 -1.78
C ALA A 287 -10.49 -21.14 -3.07
N THR A 288 -10.92 -22.32 -3.51
CA THR A 288 -10.46 -22.93 -4.76
C THR A 288 -10.90 -22.09 -5.96
N ALA A 289 -12.15 -21.61 -5.96
CA ALA A 289 -12.65 -20.74 -7.01
C ALA A 289 -11.91 -19.39 -7.07
N ALA A 290 -11.68 -18.76 -5.91
CA ALA A 290 -10.94 -17.51 -5.80
C ALA A 290 -9.49 -17.64 -6.26
N LEU A 291 -8.76 -18.66 -5.79
CA LEU A 291 -7.40 -18.95 -6.26
C LEU A 291 -7.38 -19.29 -7.76
N GLY A 292 -8.39 -19.99 -8.27
CA GLY A 292 -8.52 -20.31 -9.69
C GLY A 292 -8.60 -19.06 -10.58
N ARG A 293 -9.22 -17.97 -10.12
CA ARG A 293 -9.26 -16.67 -10.84
C ARG A 293 -7.87 -16.08 -11.06
N LEU A 294 -6.94 -16.38 -10.16
CA LEU A 294 -5.54 -15.97 -10.21
C LEU A 294 -4.65 -16.95 -11.00
N GLY A 295 -5.21 -18.07 -11.49
CA GLY A 295 -4.42 -19.17 -12.03
C GLY A 295 -3.63 -19.94 -10.97
N PHE A 296 -4.04 -19.83 -9.70
CA PHE A 296 -3.48 -20.56 -8.57
C PHE A 296 -4.36 -21.76 -8.19
N VAL A 297 -3.75 -22.67 -7.44
CA VAL A 297 -4.44 -23.79 -6.77
C VAL A 297 -4.07 -23.78 -5.28
N PRO A 298 -4.93 -24.32 -4.39
CA PRO A 298 -4.55 -24.54 -3.00
C PRO A 298 -3.30 -25.43 -2.93
N GLY A 299 -2.27 -24.98 -2.23
CA GLY A 299 -1.05 -25.74 -2.00
C GLY A 299 -1.23 -26.84 -0.96
N VAL A 300 -0.38 -27.86 -1.03
CA VAL A 300 -0.43 -28.95 -0.05
C VAL A 300 0.14 -28.44 1.29
N PRO A 301 -0.55 -28.64 2.43
CA PRO A 301 -0.02 -28.23 3.73
C PRO A 301 1.33 -28.90 4.01
N SER A 302 2.44 -28.14 4.01
CA SER A 302 3.71 -28.62 4.55
C SER A 302 3.66 -28.46 6.06
N ALA A 303 3.81 -29.53 6.83
CA ALA A 303 3.84 -29.46 8.29
C ALA A 303 4.89 -28.44 8.77
N ASP A 304 4.51 -27.54 9.69
CA ASP A 304 5.48 -26.66 10.35
C ASP A 304 6.59 -27.47 11.02
N GLN A 305 7.79 -26.88 11.11
CA GLN A 305 8.92 -27.46 11.84
C GLN A 305 8.50 -27.95 13.23
N VAL A 306 8.93 -29.18 13.55
CA VAL A 306 8.69 -29.84 14.84
C VAL A 306 9.27 -28.96 15.97
N GLY A 307 8.43 -28.51 16.91
CA GLY A 307 8.87 -27.77 18.10
C GLY A 307 8.15 -26.46 18.45
N ALA A 308 7.24 -25.95 17.61
CA ALA A 308 6.44 -24.78 17.95
C ALA A 308 5.39 -25.09 19.04
N PRO A 309 5.21 -24.24 20.07
CA PRO A 309 4.24 -24.47 21.15
C PRO A 309 2.79 -24.58 20.61
N VAL A 310 1.99 -25.42 21.28
CA VAL A 310 0.63 -25.87 20.88
C VAL A 310 -0.46 -24.78 21.01
N ALA A 311 -0.09 -23.51 21.20
CA ALA A 311 -1.05 -22.40 21.20
C ALA A 311 -1.44 -22.05 19.75
N LEU A 312 -2.38 -22.84 19.22
CA LEU A 312 -3.21 -22.63 18.02
C LEU A 312 -2.45 -22.14 16.78
N ARG A 313 -2.02 -23.11 15.96
CA ARG A 313 -1.57 -22.84 14.60
C ARG A 313 -2.74 -22.25 13.81
N GLU A 314 -2.72 -20.93 13.59
CA GLU A 314 -3.57 -20.30 12.60
C GLU A 314 -3.36 -21.04 11.27
N PRO A 315 -4.43 -21.61 10.66
CA PRO A 315 -4.26 -22.30 9.40
C PRO A 315 -3.81 -21.31 8.34
N ILE A 316 -2.86 -21.73 7.51
CA ILE A 316 -2.35 -20.95 6.39
C ILE A 316 -2.82 -21.61 5.10
N VAL A 317 -3.53 -20.85 4.28
CA VAL A 317 -3.82 -21.26 2.90
C VAL A 317 -2.62 -20.85 2.05
N ARG A 318 -1.82 -21.83 1.64
CA ARG A 318 -0.76 -21.60 0.65
C ARG A 318 -1.36 -21.65 -0.74
N ALA A 319 -0.89 -20.79 -1.63
CA ALA A 319 -1.17 -20.87 -3.05
C ALA A 319 0.00 -21.54 -3.78
N GLU A 320 -0.31 -22.33 -4.79
CA GLU A 320 0.63 -22.87 -5.76
C GLU A 320 0.20 -22.47 -7.18
N ARG A 321 1.15 -22.47 -8.12
CA ARG A 321 0.84 -22.20 -9.53
C ARG A 321 0.02 -23.35 -10.12
N GLY A 322 -1.06 -23.02 -10.83
CA GLY A 322 -1.88 -24.00 -11.53
C GLY A 322 -1.17 -24.64 -12.74
N PRO A 323 -1.67 -25.80 -13.23
CA PRO A 323 -1.05 -26.58 -14.30
C PRO A 323 -1.10 -25.93 -15.70
N GLY A 324 -1.83 -24.83 -15.89
CA GLY A 324 -1.97 -24.10 -17.16
C GLY A 324 -0.70 -23.40 -17.67
N ARG A 325 0.45 -23.63 -17.03
CA ARG A 325 1.75 -22.96 -17.22
C ARG A 325 2.30 -22.99 -18.65
N LEU A 326 1.88 -23.91 -19.52
CA LEU A 326 2.65 -24.26 -20.73
C LEU A 326 1.90 -24.12 -22.06
N THR A 327 0.68 -23.59 -22.07
CA THR A 327 -0.10 -23.50 -23.31
C THR A 327 -0.55 -22.08 -23.56
N LEU A 328 0.23 -21.34 -24.34
CA LEU A 328 -0.28 -20.42 -25.36
C LEU A 328 0.79 -20.20 -26.43
N LEU A 329 0.54 -20.82 -27.59
CA LEU A 329 1.41 -20.95 -28.75
C LEU A 329 1.53 -19.67 -29.62
N ASP A 330 1.18 -18.49 -29.09
CA ASP A 330 1.18 -17.25 -29.88
C ASP A 330 2.00 -16.07 -29.29
N ARG A 331 2.40 -16.09 -28.00
CA ARG A 331 3.15 -14.97 -27.35
C ARG A 331 4.33 -15.38 -26.43
N GLY A 332 4.68 -16.66 -26.35
CA GLY A 332 5.75 -17.20 -25.49
C GLY A 332 5.33 -17.43 -24.01
N GLU A 333 6.29 -17.78 -23.14
CA GLU A 333 6.06 -18.04 -21.71
C GLU A 333 5.44 -16.81 -21.01
N ARG A 334 4.40 -17.03 -20.20
CA ARG A 334 3.75 -16.04 -19.33
C ARG A 334 4.38 -16.12 -17.95
N LEU A 335 5.29 -15.21 -17.67
CA LEU A 335 6.02 -15.11 -16.41
C LEU A 335 5.29 -14.16 -15.46
N ARG A 336 5.47 -14.36 -14.16
CA ARG A 336 5.14 -13.36 -13.15
C ARG A 336 6.37 -12.63 -12.65
N TRP A 337 6.26 -11.31 -12.64
CA TRP A 337 7.30 -10.38 -12.27
C TRP A 337 6.92 -9.68 -10.97
N SER A 338 7.80 -9.73 -9.98
CA SER A 338 7.83 -8.72 -8.92
C SER A 338 8.74 -7.57 -9.34
N ILE A 339 8.22 -6.35 -9.35
CA ILE A 339 9.02 -5.13 -9.50
C ILE A 339 9.23 -4.52 -8.13
N ARG A 340 10.47 -4.44 -7.68
CA ARG A 340 10.85 -3.96 -6.34
C ARG A 340 11.38 -2.54 -6.41
N ILE A 341 10.79 -1.65 -5.63
CA ILE A 341 11.09 -0.21 -5.61
C ILE A 341 11.46 0.31 -4.22
N ALA A 342 12.19 1.42 -4.15
CA ALA A 342 12.59 2.05 -2.88
C ALA A 342 11.47 2.92 -2.25
N ALA A 343 10.37 3.15 -2.98
CA ALA A 343 9.23 3.90 -2.45
C ALA A 343 8.59 3.17 -1.26
N HIS A 344 8.16 3.96 -0.27
CA HIS A 344 7.43 3.45 0.89
C HIS A 344 6.00 3.00 0.50
N PRO A 345 5.38 2.07 1.24
CA PRO A 345 4.00 1.69 1.07
C PRO A 345 3.04 2.82 1.43
N GLY A 346 1.84 2.75 0.85
CA GLY A 346 0.74 3.66 1.17
C GLY A 346 1.01 5.13 0.80
N PRO A 347 0.32 6.09 1.45
CA PRO A 347 0.38 7.52 1.08
C PRO A 347 1.78 8.13 1.06
N ARG A 348 2.70 7.60 1.86
CA ARG A 348 4.09 8.07 1.94
C ARG A 348 4.90 7.79 0.67
N GLY A 349 4.47 6.83 -0.15
CA GLY A 349 5.10 6.51 -1.44
C GLY A 349 4.51 7.22 -2.65
N ASP A 350 3.39 7.93 -2.50
CA ASP A 350 2.64 8.47 -3.65
C ASP A 350 3.35 9.59 -4.38
N ASP A 351 4.27 10.27 -3.72
CA ASP A 351 5.06 11.35 -4.29
C ASP A 351 6.45 10.89 -4.78
N TRP A 352 6.74 9.58 -4.70
CA TRP A 352 7.99 9.01 -5.18
C TRP A 352 7.92 8.71 -6.68
N GLY A 353 8.92 9.15 -7.42
CA GLY A 353 9.05 8.86 -8.86
C GLY A 353 9.08 7.35 -9.16
N ASP A 354 9.71 6.56 -8.29
CA ASP A 354 9.79 5.10 -8.38
C ASP A 354 8.40 4.44 -8.49
N THR A 355 7.40 4.97 -7.79
CA THR A 355 6.02 4.46 -7.80
C THR A 355 5.42 4.57 -9.20
N PHE A 356 5.59 5.72 -9.86
CA PHE A 356 5.08 5.94 -11.23
C PHE A 356 5.89 5.15 -12.26
N PHE A 357 7.21 5.13 -12.11
CA PHE A 357 8.11 4.37 -12.98
C PHE A 357 7.78 2.87 -12.98
N ALA A 358 7.56 2.28 -11.79
CA ALA A 358 7.17 0.87 -11.67
C ALA A 358 5.79 0.59 -12.24
N ARG A 359 4.81 1.49 -12.07
CA ARG A 359 3.47 1.35 -12.65
C ARG A 359 3.51 1.35 -14.18
N ASP A 360 4.29 2.25 -14.78
CA ASP A 360 4.40 2.34 -16.25
C ASP A 360 5.15 1.13 -16.82
N LEU A 361 6.19 0.66 -16.14
CA LEU A 361 6.89 -0.58 -16.50
C LEU A 361 5.99 -1.81 -16.33
N ALA A 362 5.18 -1.87 -15.26
CA ALA A 362 4.23 -2.95 -15.04
C ALA A 362 3.16 -2.98 -16.14
N ALA A 363 2.61 -1.83 -16.51
CA ALA A 363 1.67 -1.72 -17.63
C ALA A 363 2.30 -2.21 -18.94
N ALA A 364 3.55 -1.81 -19.22
CA ALA A 364 4.30 -2.25 -20.39
C ALA A 364 4.52 -3.78 -20.41
N LEU A 365 4.98 -4.39 -19.31
CA LEU A 365 5.15 -5.85 -19.20
C LEU A 365 3.80 -6.60 -19.33
N ARG A 366 2.72 -6.08 -18.74
CA ARG A 366 1.37 -6.64 -18.88
C ARG A 366 0.88 -6.60 -20.33
N SER A 367 1.21 -5.55 -21.08
CA SER A 367 0.89 -5.47 -22.52
C SER A 367 1.57 -6.57 -23.36
N LEU A 368 2.72 -7.07 -22.88
CA LEU A 368 3.45 -8.22 -23.44
C LEU A 368 2.95 -9.57 -22.89
N GLY A 369 1.80 -9.58 -22.21
CA GLY A 369 1.14 -10.78 -21.69
C GLY A 369 1.69 -11.31 -20.36
N GLN A 370 2.56 -10.55 -19.68
CA GLN A 370 3.15 -10.95 -18.40
C GLN A 370 2.21 -10.62 -17.21
N GLU A 371 2.40 -11.33 -16.10
CA GLU A 371 1.82 -10.96 -14.81
C GLU A 371 2.82 -10.09 -14.06
N VAL A 372 2.35 -9.04 -13.38
CA VAL A 372 3.24 -8.11 -12.68
C VAL A 372 2.61 -7.67 -11.38
N VAL A 373 3.42 -7.65 -10.33
CA VAL A 373 3.12 -7.09 -9.01
C VAL A 373 4.22 -6.11 -8.62
N ILE A 374 3.90 -5.12 -7.79
CA ILE A 374 4.85 -4.10 -7.35
C ILE A 374 5.07 -4.23 -5.84
N ASP A 375 6.34 -4.40 -5.46
CA ASP A 375 6.77 -4.46 -4.07
C ASP A 375 7.39 -3.14 -3.65
N HIS A 376 6.73 -2.48 -2.70
CA HIS A 376 7.28 -1.35 -1.97
C HIS A 376 8.39 -1.81 -1.00
N ARG A 377 9.17 -0.85 -0.51
CA ARG A 377 10.37 -1.08 0.33
C ARG A 377 10.18 -2.10 1.45
N GLU A 378 9.07 -2.03 2.18
CA GLU A 378 8.77 -2.89 3.32
C GLU A 378 8.23 -4.28 2.90
N SER A 379 7.94 -4.49 1.61
CA SER A 379 7.39 -5.73 1.02
C SER A 379 8.34 -6.45 0.06
N HIS A 380 9.63 -6.06 0.00
CA HIS A 380 10.63 -6.72 -0.85
C HIS A 380 10.80 -8.23 -0.58
N VAL A 381 10.39 -8.68 0.61
CA VAL A 381 10.33 -10.09 1.00
C VAL A 381 8.89 -10.42 1.39
N ARG A 382 8.27 -11.37 0.69
CA ARG A 382 6.90 -11.83 0.98
C ARG A 382 6.88 -13.33 1.25
N PRO A 383 7.14 -13.77 2.50
CA PRO A 383 7.35 -15.20 2.81
C PRO A 383 6.17 -16.13 2.44
N PHE A 384 4.97 -15.57 2.28
CA PHE A 384 3.76 -16.33 1.96
C PHE A 384 3.48 -16.45 0.45
N SER A 385 4.09 -15.62 -0.39
CA SER A 385 3.71 -15.51 -1.81
C SER A 385 4.86 -15.33 -2.80
N GLU A 386 6.07 -14.97 -2.37
CA GLU A 386 7.19 -14.69 -3.28
C GLU A 386 7.62 -15.90 -4.11
N HIS A 387 7.41 -17.12 -3.60
CA HIS A 387 7.68 -18.38 -4.33
C HIS A 387 6.83 -18.55 -5.60
N LEU A 388 5.81 -17.71 -5.80
CA LEU A 388 4.99 -17.69 -7.01
C LEU A 388 5.63 -16.89 -8.16
N ASP A 389 6.61 -16.04 -7.86
CA ASP A 389 7.22 -15.15 -8.84
C ASP A 389 8.31 -15.87 -9.64
N ASP A 390 8.29 -15.70 -10.97
CA ASP A 390 9.30 -16.27 -11.86
C ASP A 390 10.53 -15.33 -12.01
N VAL A 391 10.29 -14.03 -11.83
CA VAL A 391 11.27 -12.96 -12.04
C VAL A 391 11.15 -11.94 -10.92
N ALA A 392 12.28 -11.59 -10.32
CA ALA A 392 12.39 -10.49 -9.36
C ALA A 392 13.23 -9.36 -9.98
N LEU A 393 12.59 -8.27 -10.39
CA LEU A 393 13.24 -7.09 -10.95
C LEU A 393 13.40 -6.01 -9.88
N THR A 394 14.64 -5.75 -9.47
CA THR A 394 14.96 -4.63 -8.58
C THR A 394 15.23 -3.38 -9.40
N LEU A 395 14.36 -2.38 -9.28
CA LEU A 395 14.62 -1.02 -9.74
C LEU A 395 15.47 -0.32 -8.67
N ARG A 396 16.77 -0.36 -8.87
CA ARG A 396 17.74 0.01 -7.85
C ARG A 396 17.92 1.52 -7.80
N GLY A 397 17.33 2.11 -6.76
CA GLY A 397 17.45 3.51 -6.36
C GLY A 397 18.29 3.69 -5.10
N LEU A 398 17.66 3.83 -3.93
CA LEU A 398 18.35 4.04 -2.65
C LEU A 398 18.65 2.74 -1.89
N ASP A 399 17.75 1.77 -1.92
CA ASP A 399 17.82 0.57 -1.09
C ASP A 399 18.55 -0.61 -1.74
N ASP A 400 19.40 -1.27 -0.96
CA ASP A 400 19.90 -2.62 -1.28
C ASP A 400 18.80 -3.64 -0.95
N THR A 401 18.28 -4.28 -2.00
CA THR A 401 17.19 -5.25 -1.91
C THR A 401 17.72 -6.69 -1.91
N PRO A 402 17.26 -7.56 -0.98
CA PRO A 402 17.58 -8.99 -1.01
C PRO A 402 17.14 -9.67 -2.32
N VAL A 403 17.95 -10.55 -2.88
CA VAL A 403 17.59 -11.34 -4.06
C VAL A 403 16.58 -12.44 -3.71
N HIS A 404 15.74 -12.81 -4.67
CA HIS A 404 14.77 -13.90 -4.55
C HIS A 404 15.41 -15.25 -4.89
N PRO A 405 15.49 -16.22 -3.94
CA PRO A 405 16.27 -17.44 -4.15
C PRO A 405 15.82 -18.37 -5.29
N SER A 406 14.55 -18.29 -5.72
CA SER A 406 13.99 -19.20 -6.72
C SER A 406 13.56 -18.53 -8.03
N ALA A 407 13.71 -17.21 -8.14
CA ALA A 407 13.39 -16.46 -9.36
C ALA A 407 14.66 -16.11 -10.14
N THR A 408 14.49 -15.70 -11.39
CA THR A 408 15.53 -14.97 -12.12
C THR A 408 15.62 -13.56 -11.54
N ASN A 409 16.77 -13.22 -10.94
CA ASN A 409 17.01 -11.93 -10.31
C ASN A 409 17.59 -10.94 -11.32
N VAL A 410 16.87 -9.85 -11.56
CA VAL A 410 17.26 -8.79 -12.49
C VAL A 410 17.52 -7.51 -11.71
N LEU A 411 18.70 -6.94 -11.87
CA LEU A 411 19.02 -5.62 -11.34
C LEU A 411 18.92 -4.59 -12.47
N TRP A 412 18.19 -3.49 -12.23
CA TRP A 412 18.26 -2.31 -13.08
C TRP A 412 18.64 -1.10 -12.23
N VAL A 413 19.90 -0.67 -12.34
CA VAL A 413 20.40 0.54 -11.67
C VAL A 413 19.86 1.76 -12.37
N ILE A 414 18.92 2.46 -11.74
CA ILE A 414 18.26 3.65 -12.32
C ILE A 414 18.83 4.96 -11.76
N SER A 415 19.39 4.93 -10.55
CA SER A 415 20.01 6.10 -9.89
C SER A 415 21.04 5.66 -8.85
N HIS A 416 21.71 6.65 -8.25
CA HIS A 416 22.64 6.47 -7.14
C HIS A 416 23.77 5.44 -7.35
N PRO A 417 24.55 5.55 -8.45
CA PRO A 417 25.61 4.59 -8.77
C PRO A 417 26.66 4.41 -7.67
N ASP A 418 26.89 5.44 -6.83
CA ASP A 418 27.88 5.40 -5.75
C ASP A 418 27.50 4.47 -4.59
N LEU A 419 26.23 4.08 -4.47
CA LEU A 419 25.77 3.17 -3.42
C LEU A 419 26.01 1.70 -3.78
N LEU A 420 26.36 1.39 -5.03
CA LEU A 420 26.49 0.02 -5.50
C LEU A 420 27.87 -0.56 -5.20
N THR A 421 27.88 -1.79 -4.67
CA THR A 421 29.12 -2.54 -4.43
C THR A 421 29.27 -3.70 -5.42
N PRO A 422 30.51 -4.15 -5.72
CA PRO A 422 30.73 -5.36 -6.52
C PRO A 422 30.06 -6.61 -5.94
N ALA A 423 30.04 -6.73 -4.60
CA ALA A 423 29.38 -7.83 -3.90
C ALA A 423 27.87 -7.80 -4.11
N GLU A 424 27.26 -6.62 -4.10
CA GLU A 424 25.85 -6.45 -4.44
C GLU A 424 25.55 -6.86 -5.88
N LEU A 425 26.32 -6.33 -6.83
CA LEU A 425 26.18 -6.63 -8.25
C LEU A 425 26.27 -8.14 -8.55
N ALA A 426 27.14 -8.86 -7.84
CA ALA A 426 27.35 -10.28 -8.03
C ALA A 426 26.15 -11.16 -7.62
N ARG A 427 25.19 -10.66 -6.84
CA ARG A 427 24.03 -11.44 -6.38
C ARG A 427 22.98 -11.68 -7.46
N TYR A 428 22.97 -10.87 -8.52
CA TYR A 428 21.92 -10.90 -9.54
C TYR A 428 22.26 -11.84 -10.70
N ASP A 429 21.26 -12.27 -11.47
CA ASP A 429 21.48 -13.07 -12.68
C ASP A 429 21.72 -12.17 -13.89
N LEU A 430 20.96 -11.08 -13.97
CA LEU A 430 21.04 -10.07 -15.04
C LEU A 430 21.23 -8.69 -14.42
N ARG A 431 22.05 -7.85 -15.07
CA ARG A 431 22.34 -6.47 -14.64
C ARG A 431 22.16 -5.50 -15.78
N PHE A 432 21.42 -4.45 -15.51
CA PHE A 432 21.20 -3.31 -16.37
C PHE A 432 21.53 -2.01 -15.65
N ALA A 433 21.92 -0.97 -16.39
CA ALA A 433 22.12 0.35 -15.82
C ALA A 433 21.72 1.48 -16.75
N ALA A 434 21.10 2.52 -16.19
CA ALA A 434 20.67 3.72 -16.91
C ALA A 434 21.81 4.68 -17.28
N GLY A 435 23.03 4.43 -16.80
CA GLY A 435 24.24 5.15 -17.20
C GLY A 435 25.17 4.27 -18.05
N PRO A 436 25.22 4.42 -19.39
CA PRO A 436 26.04 3.56 -20.27
C PRO A 436 27.54 3.63 -19.98
N ALA A 437 28.05 4.83 -19.65
CA ALA A 437 29.46 5.04 -19.31
C ALA A 437 29.82 4.31 -18.01
N TRP A 438 28.97 4.41 -16.99
CA TRP A 438 29.12 3.66 -15.75
C TRP A 438 29.04 2.16 -15.98
N ALA A 439 28.06 1.68 -16.74
CA ALA A 439 27.89 0.26 -17.05
C ALA A 439 29.17 -0.34 -17.65
N SER A 440 29.75 0.34 -18.64
CA SER A 440 30.98 -0.09 -19.33
C SER A 440 32.19 -0.11 -18.41
N ARG A 441 32.39 0.95 -17.61
CA ARG A 441 33.51 1.03 -16.66
C ARG A 441 33.39 -0.02 -15.56
N THR A 442 32.21 -0.17 -14.97
CA THR A 442 31.94 -1.11 -13.87
C THR A 442 32.01 -2.56 -14.35
N ALA A 443 31.50 -2.88 -15.54
CA ALA A 443 31.65 -4.20 -16.12
C ALA A 443 33.13 -4.55 -16.36
N SER A 444 33.93 -3.59 -16.83
CA SER A 444 35.37 -3.78 -17.05
C SER A 444 36.14 -3.98 -15.76
N SER A 445 35.79 -3.26 -14.68
CA SER A 445 36.50 -3.33 -13.40
C SER A 445 36.10 -4.54 -12.54
N THR A 446 34.84 -4.99 -12.63
CA THR A 446 34.31 -6.10 -11.82
C THR A 446 34.31 -7.43 -12.55
N GLY A 447 34.41 -7.43 -13.88
CA GLY A 447 34.22 -8.63 -14.71
C GLY A 447 32.75 -9.11 -14.79
N LEU A 448 31.81 -8.37 -14.21
CA LEU A 448 30.39 -8.69 -14.24
C LEU A 448 29.74 -8.03 -15.47
N PRO A 449 29.04 -8.76 -16.35
CA PRO A 449 28.31 -8.14 -17.46
C PRO A 449 27.21 -7.21 -16.95
N ILE A 450 27.21 -5.96 -17.41
CA ILE A 450 26.19 -4.95 -17.14
C ILE A 450 25.78 -4.33 -18.48
N ALA A 451 24.53 -4.53 -18.88
CA ALA A 451 24.01 -4.00 -20.13
C ALA A 451 23.46 -2.57 -19.94
N PRO A 452 23.74 -1.62 -20.85
CA PRO A 452 23.11 -0.31 -20.79
C PRO A 452 21.60 -0.43 -21.07
N LEU A 453 20.80 0.16 -20.21
CA LEU A 453 19.35 0.29 -20.36
C LEU A 453 18.91 1.62 -19.75
N LEU A 454 18.76 2.63 -20.61
CA LEU A 454 18.32 3.96 -20.22
C LEU A 454 16.93 3.92 -19.58
N GLN A 455 16.62 4.91 -18.74
CA GLN A 455 15.25 5.17 -18.28
C GLN A 455 14.29 5.43 -19.46
N ALA A 456 13.02 5.68 -19.17
CA ALA A 456 11.95 5.63 -20.17
C ALA A 456 10.80 6.59 -19.89
N THR A 457 9.90 6.72 -20.84
CA THR A 457 8.66 7.48 -20.68
C THR A 457 7.44 6.62 -21.04
N ASP A 458 6.26 7.02 -20.55
CA ASP A 458 4.97 6.48 -20.98
C ASP A 458 4.38 7.41 -22.06
N PRO A 459 4.51 7.08 -23.37
CA PRO A 459 4.00 7.92 -24.44
C PRO A 459 2.46 7.98 -24.50
N ALA A 460 1.73 7.12 -23.76
CA ALA A 460 0.29 7.29 -23.63
C ALA A 460 -0.08 8.47 -22.73
N ARG A 461 0.86 8.92 -21.87
CA ARG A 461 0.67 10.02 -20.92
C ARG A 461 1.51 11.25 -21.28
N PHE A 462 2.80 11.03 -21.51
CA PHE A 462 3.78 12.04 -21.88
C PHE A 462 3.94 12.06 -23.40
N HIS A 463 3.07 12.81 -24.05
CA HIS A 463 3.10 13.04 -25.49
C HIS A 463 2.86 14.52 -25.77
N PRO A 464 3.19 15.03 -26.96
CA PRO A 464 2.87 16.39 -27.34
C PRO A 464 1.36 16.61 -27.43
N GLY A 465 0.92 17.85 -27.24
CA GLY A 465 -0.50 18.21 -27.23
C GLY A 465 -0.70 19.70 -27.08
N SER A 466 -1.95 20.15 -27.05
CA SER A 466 -2.28 21.55 -26.78
C SER A 466 -1.77 21.97 -25.39
N GLN A 467 -1.38 23.24 -25.28
CA GLN A 467 -1.13 23.85 -23.98
C GLN A 467 -2.40 23.83 -23.13
N ASP A 468 -2.22 23.70 -21.82
CA ASP A 468 -3.31 23.74 -20.86
C ASP A 468 -3.55 25.20 -20.42
N PRO A 469 -4.80 25.71 -20.52
CA PRO A 469 -5.13 27.04 -20.04
C PRO A 469 -4.77 27.29 -18.57
N ALA A 470 -4.73 26.26 -17.73
CA ALA A 470 -4.34 26.36 -16.31
C ALA A 470 -2.88 26.80 -16.14
N TYR A 471 -2.02 26.57 -17.13
CA TYR A 471 -0.61 26.95 -17.15
C TYR A 471 -0.30 27.99 -18.24
N ALA A 472 -1.31 28.76 -18.67
CA ALA A 472 -1.13 29.78 -19.70
C ALA A 472 -0.08 30.82 -19.27
N GLY A 473 0.90 31.07 -20.16
CA GLY A 473 1.99 32.01 -19.89
C GLY A 473 3.09 31.50 -18.97
N LEU A 474 3.11 30.19 -18.65
CA LEU A 474 4.18 29.58 -17.87
C LEU A 474 5.50 29.61 -18.66
N ASP A 475 6.42 30.49 -18.26
CA ASP A 475 7.70 30.64 -18.93
C ASP A 475 8.65 29.48 -18.61
N THR A 476 9.12 29.40 -17.37
CA THR A 476 10.05 28.35 -16.93
C THR A 476 9.44 27.53 -15.79
N ALA A 477 9.55 26.20 -15.87
CA ALA A 477 8.99 25.29 -14.86
C ALA A 477 10.06 24.37 -14.28
N PHE A 478 10.01 24.18 -12.96
CA PHE A 478 10.81 23.17 -12.27
C PHE A 478 9.91 22.36 -11.33
N VAL A 479 10.00 21.03 -11.41
CA VAL A 479 9.23 20.12 -10.54
C VAL A 479 10.19 19.17 -9.84
N GLY A 480 10.41 19.37 -8.55
CA GLY A 480 11.20 18.48 -7.71
C GLY A 480 11.48 19.07 -6.32
N LYS A 481 11.53 18.19 -5.31
CA LYS A 481 11.87 18.55 -3.92
C LYS A 481 13.29 19.12 -3.82
N THR A 482 13.58 19.89 -2.77
CA THR A 482 14.93 20.44 -2.53
C THR A 482 16.00 19.39 -2.30
N ARG A 483 15.63 18.24 -1.72
CA ARG A 483 16.58 17.21 -1.23
C ARG A 483 17.46 17.73 -0.09
N ALA A 484 16.94 18.67 0.71
CA ALA A 484 17.67 19.38 1.77
C ALA A 484 18.91 20.15 1.27
N VAL A 485 18.97 20.46 -0.02
CA VAL A 485 20.00 21.29 -0.64
C VAL A 485 19.34 22.34 -1.53
N PHE A 486 19.99 23.51 -1.69
CA PHE A 486 19.54 24.45 -2.71
C PHE A 486 20.04 23.96 -4.08
N ARG A 487 19.14 23.34 -4.84
CA ARG A 487 19.45 22.72 -6.13
C ARG A 487 20.11 23.71 -7.10
N PRO A 488 21.28 23.40 -7.67
CA PRO A 488 22.05 24.34 -8.51
C PRO A 488 21.23 24.97 -9.62
N VAL A 489 20.45 24.19 -10.38
CA VAL A 489 19.64 24.73 -11.49
C VAL A 489 18.60 25.76 -11.05
N VAL A 490 18.00 25.59 -9.88
CA VAL A 490 17.03 26.55 -9.33
C VAL A 490 17.75 27.81 -8.85
N ARG A 491 18.89 27.65 -8.16
CA ARG A 491 19.73 28.77 -7.73
C ARG A 491 20.20 29.59 -8.93
N ASP A 492 20.69 28.93 -9.97
CA ASP A 492 21.22 29.57 -11.17
C ASP A 492 20.10 30.27 -11.96
N ALA A 493 18.90 29.68 -12.01
CA ALA A 493 17.72 30.32 -12.62
C ALA A 493 17.28 31.58 -11.87
N VAL A 494 17.33 31.56 -10.53
CA VAL A 494 17.08 32.75 -9.70
C VAL A 494 18.15 33.82 -9.95
N ALA A 495 19.43 33.43 -10.01
CA ALA A 495 20.53 34.35 -10.30
C ALA A 495 20.45 34.94 -11.72
N ALA A 496 19.95 34.16 -12.69
CA ALA A 496 19.69 34.60 -14.05
C ALA A 496 18.46 35.52 -14.20
N GLY A 497 17.66 35.67 -13.13
CA GLY A 497 16.41 36.43 -13.16
C GLY A 497 15.33 35.80 -14.04
N ALA A 498 15.30 34.47 -14.15
CA ALA A 498 14.29 33.76 -14.93
C ALA A 498 12.88 33.89 -14.32
N ASP A 499 11.86 34.08 -15.17
CA ASP A 499 10.47 33.96 -14.77
C ASP A 499 10.12 32.48 -14.61
N MET A 500 10.12 31.99 -13.36
CA MET A 500 10.03 30.57 -13.06
C MET A 500 8.94 30.25 -12.04
N ALA A 501 8.29 29.11 -12.24
CA ALA A 501 7.48 28.45 -11.24
C ALA A 501 8.16 27.16 -10.77
N VAL A 502 8.18 26.97 -9.45
CA VAL A 502 8.75 25.79 -8.79
C VAL A 502 7.66 25.03 -8.05
N TRP A 503 7.61 23.71 -8.26
CA TRP A 503 6.82 22.79 -7.45
C TRP A 503 7.70 21.77 -6.75
N GLY A 504 7.47 21.55 -5.46
CA GLY A 504 8.15 20.53 -4.67
C GLY A 504 8.24 20.88 -3.19
N GLU A 505 8.25 19.87 -2.34
CA GLU A 505 8.45 20.05 -0.91
C GLU A 505 9.84 20.63 -0.57
N GLY A 506 9.88 21.53 0.42
CA GLY A 506 11.09 22.06 1.03
C GLY A 506 11.56 23.39 0.46
N TRP A 507 10.86 23.97 -0.51
CA TRP A 507 11.18 25.28 -1.11
C TRP A 507 10.60 26.48 -0.34
N GLU A 508 9.78 26.23 0.67
CA GLU A 508 9.09 27.25 1.47
C GLU A 508 10.09 28.23 2.10
N GLY A 509 9.93 29.51 1.78
CA GLY A 509 10.80 30.58 2.31
C GLY A 509 12.20 30.63 1.69
N LEU A 510 12.54 29.74 0.75
CA LEU A 510 13.86 29.73 0.09
C LEU A 510 13.87 30.49 -1.25
N LEU A 511 12.70 30.70 -1.85
CA LEU A 511 12.55 31.30 -3.17
C LEU A 511 11.89 32.69 -3.08
N PRO A 512 12.12 33.57 -4.08
CA PRO A 512 11.39 34.83 -4.18
C PRO A 512 9.87 34.64 -4.14
N GLU A 513 9.17 35.68 -3.68
CA GLU A 513 7.71 35.65 -3.55
C GLU A 513 7.04 35.29 -4.89
N GLY A 514 6.10 34.35 -4.84
CA GLY A 514 5.36 33.89 -6.02
C GLY A 514 6.07 32.84 -6.90
N VAL A 515 7.35 32.52 -6.66
CA VAL A 515 8.07 31.49 -7.45
C VAL A 515 7.64 30.08 -7.03
N HIS A 516 7.51 29.81 -5.72
CA HIS A 516 7.03 28.52 -5.23
C HIS A 516 5.51 28.42 -5.42
N ARG A 517 5.05 27.48 -6.25
CA ARG A 517 3.63 27.33 -6.66
C ARG A 517 2.90 26.17 -5.99
N GLY A 518 3.61 25.28 -5.29
CA GLY A 518 3.01 24.18 -4.54
C GLY A 518 4.00 23.08 -4.23
N VAL A 519 3.66 22.22 -3.26
CA VAL A 519 4.57 21.17 -2.76
C VAL A 519 4.60 19.91 -3.64
N PHE A 520 3.63 19.77 -4.54
CA PHE A 520 3.42 18.57 -5.35
C PHE A 520 2.64 18.92 -6.63
N VAL A 521 2.87 18.15 -7.69
CA VAL A 521 2.05 18.15 -8.91
C VAL A 521 1.60 16.70 -9.13
N PRO A 522 0.29 16.42 -9.23
CA PRO A 522 -0.20 15.10 -9.58
C PRO A 522 0.42 14.58 -10.87
N ASN A 523 0.78 13.29 -10.90
CA ASN A 523 1.53 12.73 -12.02
C ASN A 523 0.76 12.75 -13.35
N ASP A 524 -0.56 12.72 -13.30
CA ASP A 524 -1.47 12.89 -14.43
C ASP A 524 -1.57 14.34 -14.94
N GLU A 525 -1.25 15.33 -14.10
CA GLU A 525 -1.18 16.75 -14.47
C GLU A 525 0.21 17.15 -15.03
N LEU A 526 1.28 16.43 -14.69
CA LEU A 526 2.64 16.71 -15.16
C LEU A 526 2.78 16.87 -16.68
N PRO A 527 2.15 16.03 -17.54
CA PRO A 527 2.27 16.20 -18.98
C PRO A 527 1.70 17.54 -19.46
N ALA A 528 0.59 18.00 -18.88
CA ALA A 528 -0.01 19.29 -19.21
C ALA A 528 0.91 20.46 -18.81
N LEU A 529 1.53 20.38 -17.64
CA LEU A 529 2.54 21.33 -17.18
C LEU A 529 3.74 21.37 -18.14
N TYR A 530 4.30 20.21 -18.50
CA TYR A 530 5.46 20.13 -19.40
C TYR A 530 5.16 20.64 -20.81
N ARG A 531 3.98 20.37 -21.37
CA ARG A 531 3.56 20.90 -22.68
C ARG A 531 3.40 22.42 -22.68
N SER A 532 2.98 22.98 -21.54
CA SER A 532 2.62 24.40 -21.41
C SER A 532 3.81 25.29 -21.08
N ALA A 533 4.79 24.77 -20.33
CA ALA A 533 6.02 25.49 -20.02
C ALA A 533 6.84 25.78 -21.30
N ARG A 534 7.35 27.01 -21.45
CA ARG A 534 8.28 27.35 -22.53
C ARG A 534 9.62 26.64 -22.36
N VAL A 535 10.09 26.52 -21.11
CA VAL A 535 11.28 25.77 -20.72
C VAL A 535 11.01 24.95 -19.46
N VAL A 536 11.44 23.69 -19.46
CA VAL A 536 11.44 22.84 -18.26
C VAL A 536 12.88 22.71 -17.75
N LEU A 537 13.10 23.02 -16.49
CA LEU A 537 14.40 22.84 -15.85
C LEU A 537 14.51 21.45 -15.23
N ASN A 538 15.70 20.87 -15.34
CA ASN A 538 16.07 19.62 -14.71
C ASN A 538 17.48 19.72 -14.11
N ASP A 539 17.76 18.86 -13.15
CA ASP A 539 19.09 18.59 -12.61
C ASP A 539 19.13 17.18 -12.04
N HIS A 540 20.33 16.65 -11.90
CA HIS A 540 20.57 15.30 -11.39
C HIS A 540 21.04 15.33 -9.93
N TRP A 541 21.32 14.16 -9.38
CA TRP A 541 22.24 14.06 -8.26
C TRP A 541 23.68 14.08 -8.80
N ASP A 542 24.64 14.53 -8.00
CA ASP A 542 26.03 14.70 -8.45
C ASP A 542 26.64 13.39 -9.00
N ASP A 543 26.36 12.27 -8.35
CA ASP A 543 26.80 10.94 -8.79
C ASP A 543 26.17 10.54 -10.12
N MET A 544 24.87 10.81 -10.29
CA MET A 544 24.15 10.57 -11.54
C MET A 544 24.69 11.44 -12.69
N ALA A 545 24.88 12.75 -12.48
CA ALA A 545 25.43 13.65 -13.49
C ALA A 545 26.83 13.21 -13.93
N ARG A 546 27.70 12.94 -12.96
CA ARG A 546 29.10 12.51 -13.19
C ARG A 546 29.17 11.21 -13.99
N ASP A 547 28.27 10.26 -13.72
CA ASP A 547 28.33 8.91 -14.28
C ASP A 547 27.40 8.66 -15.47
N GLY A 548 26.69 9.70 -15.94
CA GLY A 548 25.87 9.65 -17.15
C GLY A 548 24.50 9.00 -16.94
N PHE A 549 23.95 9.04 -15.72
CA PHE A 549 22.60 8.56 -15.43
C PHE A 549 21.57 9.66 -15.71
N LEU A 550 20.83 9.49 -16.80
CA LEU A 550 19.80 10.43 -17.24
C LEU A 550 18.52 10.23 -16.42
N SER A 551 18.04 11.30 -15.77
CA SER A 551 16.83 11.26 -14.95
C SER A 551 15.57 11.02 -15.79
N ASN A 552 14.55 10.39 -15.21
CA ASN A 552 13.28 10.13 -15.91
C ASN A 552 12.63 11.40 -16.46
N ARG A 553 12.76 12.52 -15.73
CA ARG A 553 12.18 13.81 -16.09
C ARG A 553 12.62 14.27 -17.48
N LEU A 554 13.85 13.97 -17.88
CA LEU A 554 14.33 14.29 -19.23
C LEU A 554 13.48 13.58 -20.29
N PHE A 555 13.18 12.29 -20.10
CA PHE A 555 12.37 11.50 -21.02
C PHE A 555 10.92 11.99 -21.05
N ASP A 556 10.30 12.20 -19.88
CA ASP A 556 8.90 12.62 -19.78
C ASP A 556 8.64 14.02 -20.35
N ALA A 557 9.47 15.00 -19.99
CA ALA A 557 9.32 16.36 -20.48
C ALA A 557 9.63 16.46 -21.99
N ALA A 558 10.69 15.77 -22.46
CA ALA A 558 11.04 15.80 -23.88
C ALA A 558 10.01 15.06 -24.75
N ALA A 559 9.47 13.93 -24.29
CA ALA A 559 8.38 13.22 -24.97
C ALA A 559 7.09 14.06 -25.00
N SER A 560 6.86 14.91 -24.00
CA SER A 560 5.80 15.91 -23.99
C SER A 560 6.03 17.07 -24.97
N GLY A 561 7.18 17.11 -25.68
CA GLY A 561 7.52 18.17 -26.63
C GLY A 561 8.09 19.44 -25.97
N ALA A 562 8.44 19.39 -24.68
CA ALA A 562 9.07 20.50 -23.97
C ALA A 562 10.53 20.69 -24.43
N LEU A 563 11.01 21.93 -24.33
CA LEU A 563 12.44 22.19 -24.30
C LEU A 563 12.91 22.01 -22.85
N VAL A 564 13.88 21.14 -22.64
CA VAL A 564 14.45 20.89 -21.31
C VAL A 564 15.85 21.49 -21.23
N VAL A 565 16.14 22.21 -20.15
CA VAL A 565 17.49 22.68 -19.84
C VAL A 565 17.98 22.00 -18.56
N THR A 566 19.18 21.43 -18.60
CA THR A 566 19.72 20.59 -17.51
C THR A 566 21.20 20.86 -17.24
N ASP A 567 21.66 20.47 -16.06
CA ASP A 567 23.08 20.36 -15.71
C ASP A 567 23.87 19.45 -16.69
N PRO A 568 25.21 19.59 -16.79
CA PRO A 568 26.01 18.76 -17.67
C PRO A 568 25.96 17.28 -17.26
N VAL A 569 25.58 16.41 -18.20
CA VAL A 569 25.57 14.96 -18.00
C VAL A 569 25.93 14.23 -19.30
N PRO A 570 26.86 13.26 -19.28
CA PRO A 570 27.29 12.55 -20.48
C PRO A 570 26.13 11.84 -21.19
N GLY A 571 26.09 11.96 -22.52
CA GLY A 571 25.18 11.21 -23.40
C GLY A 571 23.87 11.93 -23.75
N VAL A 572 23.59 13.11 -23.21
CA VAL A 572 22.33 13.85 -23.50
C VAL A 572 22.20 14.27 -24.97
N ASP A 573 23.26 14.82 -25.56
CA ASP A 573 23.22 15.45 -26.88
C ASP A 573 22.79 14.50 -28.01
N GLU A 574 23.10 13.21 -27.85
CA GLU A 574 22.84 12.17 -28.87
C GLU A 574 21.43 11.58 -28.80
N LEU A 575 20.73 11.73 -27.66
CA LEU A 575 19.51 10.95 -27.36
C LEU A 575 18.22 11.73 -27.60
N PHE A 576 18.22 13.04 -27.36
CA PHE A 576 16.98 13.81 -27.29
C PHE A 576 16.71 14.67 -28.53
N HIS A 577 17.44 14.48 -29.62
CA HIS A 577 17.22 15.20 -30.90
C HIS A 577 17.14 16.73 -30.71
N GLY A 578 17.95 17.28 -29.80
CA GLY A 578 17.98 18.70 -29.45
C GLY A 578 16.86 19.20 -28.51
N ALA A 579 15.99 18.31 -28.00
CA ALA A 579 14.95 18.65 -27.02
C ALA A 579 15.50 18.94 -25.62
N VAL A 580 16.68 18.40 -25.29
CA VAL A 580 17.37 18.60 -24.03
C VAL A 580 18.68 19.31 -24.32
N ARG A 581 18.97 20.39 -23.58
CA ARG A 581 20.20 21.19 -23.71
C ARG A 581 20.88 21.32 -22.36
N THR A 582 22.20 21.18 -22.31
CA THR A 582 22.97 21.36 -21.09
C THR A 582 23.45 22.80 -20.93
N TYR A 583 23.67 23.25 -19.69
CA TYR A 583 24.31 24.53 -19.38
C TYR A 583 25.44 24.34 -18.36
N ASP A 584 26.43 25.23 -18.35
CA ASP A 584 27.60 25.16 -17.45
C ASP A 584 27.84 26.46 -16.65
N SER A 585 27.02 27.48 -16.88
CA SER A 585 27.13 28.81 -16.28
C SER A 585 25.78 29.52 -16.21
N VAL A 586 25.64 30.48 -15.29
CA VAL A 586 24.40 31.27 -15.13
C VAL A 586 24.08 32.03 -16.43
N GLU A 587 25.10 32.56 -17.11
CA GLU A 587 24.97 33.28 -18.37
C GLU A 587 24.47 32.35 -19.49
N ALA A 588 24.96 31.11 -19.55
CA ALA A 588 24.47 30.12 -20.51
C ALA A 588 23.02 29.71 -20.23
N LEU A 589 22.66 29.51 -18.95
CA LEU A 589 21.28 29.24 -18.56
C LEU A 589 20.37 30.40 -18.94
N GLN A 590 20.77 31.65 -18.65
CA GLN A 590 20.02 32.84 -19.01
C GLN A 590 19.79 32.93 -20.52
N ALA A 591 20.83 32.68 -21.32
CA ALA A 591 20.74 32.70 -22.78
C ALA A 591 19.81 31.60 -23.33
N LEU A 592 19.87 30.39 -22.78
CA LEU A 592 19.00 29.28 -23.16
C LEU A 592 17.54 29.53 -22.79
N VAL A 593 17.30 30.03 -21.57
CA VAL A 593 15.96 30.41 -21.12
C VAL A 593 15.43 31.55 -21.97
N ALA A 594 16.15 32.65 -22.15
CA ALA A 594 15.70 33.78 -22.95
C ALA A 594 15.46 33.41 -24.43
N GLY A 595 16.35 32.61 -25.02
CA GLY A 595 16.24 32.16 -26.41
C GLY A 595 15.10 31.17 -26.64
N GLY A 596 14.80 30.32 -25.66
CA GLY A 596 13.75 29.31 -25.75
C GLY A 596 13.95 28.31 -26.90
N GLU A 597 12.83 27.84 -27.44
CA GLU A 597 12.81 26.90 -28.55
C GLU A 597 12.65 27.64 -29.89
N ALA A 598 13.54 27.33 -30.84
CA ALA A 598 13.46 27.84 -32.21
C ALA A 598 12.62 26.92 -33.12
N ALA A 599 12.39 25.67 -32.69
CA ALA A 599 11.53 24.73 -33.38
C ALA A 599 10.05 25.16 -33.32
N THR A 600 9.36 25.04 -34.45
CA THR A 600 7.90 25.19 -34.56
C THR A 600 7.17 24.15 -33.71
N ASP A 601 5.91 24.40 -33.37
CA ASP A 601 5.09 23.44 -32.62
C ASP A 601 5.00 22.07 -33.31
N GLU A 602 4.96 22.05 -34.65
CA GLU A 602 4.97 20.81 -35.41
C GLU A 602 6.30 20.06 -35.29
N GLN A 603 7.43 20.76 -35.33
CA GLN A 603 8.75 20.15 -35.11
C GLN A 603 8.89 19.61 -33.68
N ARG A 604 8.37 20.34 -32.68
CA ARG A 604 8.32 19.89 -31.29
C ARG A 604 7.45 18.64 -31.13
N ARG A 605 6.30 18.60 -31.80
CA ARG A 605 5.39 17.46 -31.84
C ARG A 605 6.08 16.21 -32.43
N VAL A 606 6.63 16.33 -33.63
CA VAL A 606 7.34 15.21 -34.30
C VAL A 606 8.52 14.72 -33.44
N ARG A 607 9.27 15.63 -32.82
CA ARG A 607 10.39 15.29 -31.94
C ARG A 607 9.93 14.55 -30.69
N GLY A 608 8.90 15.04 -30.00
CA GLY A 608 8.36 14.40 -28.80
C GLY A 608 7.80 13.00 -29.07
N GLU A 609 7.04 12.84 -30.17
CA GLU A 609 6.54 11.53 -30.62
C GLU A 609 7.66 10.54 -30.92
N ARG A 610 8.74 11.01 -31.56
CA ARG A 610 9.92 10.19 -31.82
C ARG A 610 10.59 9.72 -30.53
N ILE A 611 10.79 10.63 -29.56
CA ILE A 611 11.37 10.31 -28.26
C ILE A 611 10.51 9.29 -27.53
N GLY A 612 9.18 9.50 -27.51
CA GLY A 612 8.23 8.54 -26.93
C GLY A 612 8.31 7.16 -27.58
N ALA A 613 8.48 7.08 -28.91
CA ALA A 613 8.61 5.82 -29.62
C ALA A 613 9.95 5.09 -29.35
N GLU A 614 11.06 5.83 -29.28
CA GLU A 614 12.41 5.30 -29.07
C GLU A 614 12.69 4.94 -27.59
N HIS A 615 12.15 5.71 -26.65
CA HIS A 615 12.42 5.62 -25.22
C HIS A 615 11.21 5.24 -24.36
N SER A 616 10.26 4.47 -24.89
CA SER A 616 9.11 4.00 -24.11
C SER A 616 9.41 2.88 -23.14
N PHE A 617 8.61 2.78 -22.06
CA PHE A 617 8.59 1.60 -21.19
C PHE A 617 8.27 0.31 -21.95
N ALA A 618 7.46 0.36 -23.01
CA ALA A 618 7.19 -0.80 -23.88
C ALA A 618 8.49 -1.37 -24.49
N ARG A 619 9.41 -0.50 -24.92
CA ARG A 619 10.73 -0.94 -25.43
C ARG A 619 11.59 -1.55 -24.32
N ARG A 620 11.60 -0.95 -23.13
CA ARG A 620 12.37 -1.47 -21.98
C ARG A 620 11.85 -2.82 -21.51
N ALA A 621 10.53 -2.96 -21.40
CA ALA A 621 9.86 -4.21 -21.06
C ALA A 621 10.21 -5.32 -22.05
N ALA A 622 10.23 -5.03 -23.36
CA ALA A 622 10.62 -6.02 -24.38
C ALA A 622 12.08 -6.48 -24.19
N VAL A 623 13.01 -5.55 -24.00
CA VAL A 623 14.43 -5.88 -23.74
C VAL A 623 14.60 -6.74 -22.49
N LEU A 624 13.93 -6.36 -21.39
CA LEU A 624 13.97 -7.12 -20.13
C LEU A 624 13.41 -8.53 -20.30
N LEU A 625 12.25 -8.65 -20.96
CA LEU A 625 11.59 -9.94 -21.19
C LEU A 625 12.45 -10.86 -22.08
N ASP A 626 13.04 -10.35 -23.15
CA ASP A 626 13.90 -11.12 -24.04
C ASP A 626 15.18 -11.60 -23.34
N ALA A 627 15.78 -10.74 -22.51
CA ALA A 627 16.95 -11.10 -21.70
C ALA A 627 16.62 -12.20 -20.67
N VAL A 628 15.49 -12.08 -19.96
CA VAL A 628 15.04 -13.10 -19.00
C VAL A 628 14.75 -14.43 -19.70
N ARG A 629 14.04 -14.41 -20.84
CA ARG A 629 13.77 -15.62 -21.63
C ARG A 629 15.06 -16.30 -22.08
N SER A 630 16.02 -15.51 -22.54
CA SER A 630 17.34 -16.02 -22.96
C SER A 630 18.11 -16.66 -21.79
N ALA A 631 18.13 -16.01 -20.62
CA ALA A 631 18.78 -16.53 -19.42
C ALA A 631 18.14 -17.86 -18.96
N ARG A 632 16.80 -17.91 -18.87
CA ARG A 632 16.07 -19.13 -18.47
C ARG A 632 16.27 -20.28 -19.44
N ALA A 633 16.31 -20.00 -20.74
CA ALA A 633 16.60 -21.02 -21.76
C ALA A 633 18.06 -21.51 -21.73
N ALA A 634 18.99 -20.73 -21.18
CA ALA A 634 20.37 -21.17 -20.95
C ALA A 634 20.47 -22.07 -19.72
N SER A 635 19.78 -21.75 -18.62
CA SER A 635 19.78 -22.54 -17.38
C SER A 635 19.04 -23.88 -17.49
N ALA A 636 18.13 -24.03 -18.47
CA ALA A 636 17.40 -25.28 -18.71
C ALA A 636 18.16 -26.29 -19.58
N ARG A 637 19.29 -25.89 -20.18
CA ARG A 637 20.20 -26.74 -20.96
C ARG A 637 21.37 -27.18 -20.10
#